data_AF-A0A3N8H3Q9-F1
#
_entry.id   AF-A0A3N8H3Q9-F1
#
_cell.length_a   1.000
_cell.length_b   1.000
_cell.length_c   1.000
_cell.angle_alpha   90.00
_cell.angle_beta   90.00
_cell.angle_gamma   90.00
#
_symmetry.space_group_name_H-M   'P 1'
#
loop_
_entity.id
_entity.type
_entity.pdbx_description
1 polymer ?
#
loop_
_entity_poly.entity_id
_entity_poly.type
_entity_poly.pdbx_seq_one_letter_code
_entity_poly.pdbx_strand_id
1 'polypeptide(L)'
;MTIFLGLLEEKDKAAALQTSIRAFRSAAPDSRVFAVEPSDFQEVPGAPFAYWVSANVRSSFKANPELESAGRDVQSGASTMNDFRFLRLWWENTSNAAARGTEEGSSRGKWVTISKGGSFARYYIDWELQLNWEDDGREIKEHVAAYRGGKGWGYHWAAALNGYTQYFRPGLTWPRRSQKGLSVRILPGQAIFGDKGPTIFAPNDDNEQLLKLLALTNSSAFFELVRLQMAFGSYEVGVLERTPVAREALHPDSALLELARRAWSLTRTLDTVEEGSHAFLLPAALRARLGDYNPPAIKCELTEIQSKIDAIAFDLYGFTEADRKAALGHSSVDEVPENDSEEDEGEDVKPEASTVDALLSWAIGVVFGRFDWRLATGERAAPAEPEPFEPLPAKSPGMLPDRAAPFHAHEGILVDDQGHPHDLARLTEEVLARVDVTVPDDVRRWLQRDFFAFHLQRYSKSRRKAPIYWPLTTTSGSYTLWVYYPSLTSQTLYTAINDFVEPKLKQVGADVTALRNKGLARTRDDEKQFEALQAFELELIELRDNLLKLAPTYKPNHDDGVQISAAPLWPLFRHKPWQKVLKDTWTKLEKGDHDWAHLAMNYWPERVCEKCKTDKSLAIARGLEDLYVEPEAAPKKPRGKKNAGSDE
;
A
#
# COMPACT_ATOMS: atom_id res chain seq x y z
N MET A 1 -39.84 -31.36 -11.94
CA MET A 1 -39.14 -30.39 -12.81
C MET A 1 -39.95 -29.10 -12.88
N THR A 2 -39.37 -28.00 -12.42
CA THR A 2 -39.95 -26.65 -12.45
C THR A 2 -39.39 -25.90 -13.64
N ILE A 3 -40.24 -25.10 -14.30
CA ILE A 3 -39.85 -24.29 -15.45
C ILE A 3 -39.56 -22.86 -14.98
N PHE A 4 -38.36 -22.39 -15.31
CA PHE A 4 -37.89 -21.03 -15.05
C PHE A 4 -37.76 -20.28 -16.37
N LEU A 5 -38.17 -19.00 -16.37
CA LEU A 5 -38.11 -18.13 -17.54
C LEU A 5 -37.19 -16.95 -17.22
N GLY A 6 -35.99 -16.95 -17.79
CA GLY A 6 -34.97 -15.94 -17.57
C GLY A 6 -35.20 -14.71 -18.44
N LEU A 7 -35.73 -13.63 -17.84
CA LEU A 7 -36.06 -12.37 -18.54
C LEU A 7 -35.34 -11.15 -17.96
N LEU A 8 -34.29 -11.37 -17.15
CA LEU A 8 -33.62 -10.29 -16.42
C LEU A 8 -32.92 -9.29 -17.35
N GLU A 9 -32.35 -9.79 -18.45
CA GLU A 9 -31.59 -9.00 -19.43
C GLU A 9 -32.45 -8.44 -20.57
N GLU A 10 -33.74 -8.80 -20.62
CA GLU A 10 -34.63 -8.40 -21.70
C GLU A 10 -35.16 -6.98 -21.50
N LYS A 11 -35.04 -6.16 -22.56
CA LYS A 11 -35.59 -4.78 -22.57
C LYS A 11 -37.11 -4.80 -22.56
N ASP A 12 -37.74 -5.62 -23.39
CA ASP A 12 -39.18 -5.84 -23.41
C ASP A 12 -39.52 -7.22 -22.82
N LYS A 13 -39.62 -7.25 -21.49
CA LYS A 13 -39.90 -8.47 -20.73
C LYS A 13 -41.27 -9.08 -21.08
N ALA A 14 -42.25 -8.26 -21.48
CA ALA A 14 -43.59 -8.75 -21.78
C ALA A 14 -43.60 -9.52 -23.10
N ALA A 15 -42.99 -8.97 -24.16
CA ALA A 15 -42.87 -9.65 -25.44
C ALA A 15 -41.98 -10.90 -25.35
N ALA A 16 -40.86 -10.81 -24.62
CA ALA A 16 -39.97 -11.94 -24.38
C ALA A 16 -40.68 -13.07 -23.62
N LEU A 17 -41.43 -12.75 -22.56
CA LEU A 17 -42.23 -13.74 -21.80
C LEU A 17 -43.22 -14.48 -22.70
N GLN A 18 -44.00 -13.75 -23.51
CA GLN A 18 -44.97 -14.37 -24.42
C GLN A 18 -44.28 -15.30 -25.43
N THR A 19 -43.12 -14.87 -25.94
CA THR A 19 -42.33 -15.65 -26.88
C THR A 19 -41.84 -16.95 -26.24
N SER A 20 -41.24 -16.89 -25.05
CA SER A 20 -40.74 -18.08 -24.36
C SER A 20 -41.86 -19.04 -23.93
N ILE A 21 -43.02 -18.52 -23.51
CA ILE A 21 -44.20 -19.38 -23.24
C ILE A 21 -44.68 -20.09 -24.50
N ARG A 22 -44.75 -19.38 -25.65
CA ARG A 22 -45.14 -20.00 -26.92
C ARG A 22 -44.13 -21.05 -27.35
N ALA A 23 -42.84 -20.74 -27.31
CA ALA A 23 -41.76 -21.65 -27.65
C ALA A 23 -41.83 -22.93 -26.82
N PHE A 24 -41.92 -22.79 -25.49
CA PHE A 24 -42.07 -23.92 -24.57
C PHE A 24 -43.29 -24.79 -24.89
N ARG A 25 -44.47 -24.17 -25.09
CA ARG A 25 -45.70 -24.90 -25.45
C ARG A 25 -45.61 -25.64 -26.78
N SER A 26 -44.84 -25.10 -27.73
CA SER A 26 -44.59 -25.73 -29.03
C SER A 26 -43.40 -26.70 -29.06
N ALA A 27 -42.77 -26.97 -27.91
CA ALA A 27 -41.50 -27.71 -27.81
C ALA A 27 -40.37 -27.15 -28.70
N ALA A 28 -40.41 -25.86 -28.99
CA ALA A 28 -39.35 -25.16 -29.69
C ALA A 28 -38.27 -24.73 -28.69
N PRO A 29 -36.97 -24.84 -29.04
CA PRO A 29 -35.89 -24.41 -28.16
C PRO A 29 -35.89 -22.89 -27.97
N ASP A 30 -35.74 -22.44 -26.73
CA ASP A 30 -35.56 -21.04 -26.36
C ASP A 30 -34.53 -20.98 -25.22
N SER A 31 -33.46 -20.20 -25.40
CA SER A 31 -32.36 -20.10 -24.44
C SER A 31 -32.75 -19.46 -23.11
N ARG A 32 -33.96 -18.90 -23.00
CA ARG A 32 -34.51 -18.29 -21.77
C ARG A 32 -35.35 -19.26 -20.96
N VAL A 33 -35.65 -20.46 -21.50
CA VAL A 33 -36.47 -21.46 -20.84
C VAL A 33 -35.57 -22.52 -20.22
N PHE A 34 -35.63 -22.62 -18.90
CA PHE A 34 -34.85 -23.56 -18.12
C PHE A 34 -35.77 -24.52 -17.39
N ALA A 35 -35.44 -25.80 -17.41
CA ALA A 35 -36.18 -26.84 -16.70
C ALA A 35 -35.24 -27.48 -15.68
N VAL A 36 -35.55 -27.33 -14.39
CA VAL A 36 -34.67 -27.73 -13.27
C VAL A 36 -35.51 -28.34 -12.16
N GLU A 37 -35.02 -29.41 -11.51
CA GLU A 37 -35.69 -29.97 -10.34
C GLU A 37 -35.37 -29.11 -9.10
N PRO A 38 -36.37 -28.66 -8.30
CA PRO A 38 -36.09 -27.81 -7.15
C PRO A 38 -35.12 -28.41 -6.11
N SER A 39 -35.05 -29.74 -6.01
CA SER A 39 -34.06 -30.41 -5.15
C SER A 39 -32.61 -30.13 -5.57
N ASP A 40 -32.35 -29.84 -6.84
CA ASP A 40 -31.02 -29.61 -7.39
C ASP A 40 -30.43 -28.26 -6.91
N PHE A 41 -31.26 -27.34 -6.40
CA PHE A 41 -30.74 -26.10 -5.82
C PHE A 41 -30.05 -26.35 -4.48
N GLN A 42 -30.39 -27.42 -3.76
CA GLN A 42 -29.75 -27.77 -2.48
C GLN A 42 -28.29 -28.21 -2.63
N GLU A 43 -27.81 -28.39 -3.86
CA GLU A 43 -26.40 -28.70 -4.13
C GLU A 43 -25.49 -27.50 -3.90
N VAL A 44 -26.00 -26.29 -4.06
CA VAL A 44 -25.24 -25.05 -3.85
C VAL A 44 -25.52 -24.52 -2.44
N PRO A 45 -24.49 -24.15 -1.65
CA PRO A 45 -24.67 -23.58 -0.32
C PRO A 45 -25.64 -22.39 -0.31
N GLY A 46 -26.62 -22.41 0.60
CA GLY A 46 -27.69 -21.40 0.67
C GLY A 46 -28.86 -21.65 -0.27
N ALA A 47 -28.82 -22.69 -1.09
CA ALA A 47 -29.84 -23.09 -2.05
C ALA A 47 -30.34 -21.97 -2.99
N PRO A 48 -29.45 -21.20 -3.65
CA PRO A 48 -29.86 -20.20 -4.63
C PRO A 48 -30.58 -20.86 -5.82
N PHE A 49 -31.56 -20.15 -6.39
CA PHE A 49 -32.26 -20.60 -7.60
C PHE A 49 -31.41 -20.34 -8.85
N ALA A 50 -30.22 -20.92 -8.90
CA ALA A 50 -29.29 -20.87 -10.02
C ALA A 50 -29.74 -21.79 -11.17
N TYR A 51 -30.89 -21.46 -11.77
CA TYR A 51 -31.50 -22.27 -12.83
C TYR A 51 -30.80 -22.13 -14.19
N TRP A 52 -29.99 -21.08 -14.36
CA TRP A 52 -29.31 -20.77 -15.62
C TRP A 52 -28.00 -21.56 -15.83
N VAL A 53 -27.41 -22.11 -14.77
CA VAL A 53 -26.19 -22.94 -14.87
C VAL A 53 -26.53 -24.40 -15.14
N SER A 54 -25.58 -25.16 -15.71
CA SER A 54 -25.77 -26.59 -15.92
C SER A 54 -25.78 -27.41 -14.62
N ALA A 55 -26.22 -28.67 -14.73
CA ALA A 55 -26.14 -29.63 -13.64
C ALA A 55 -24.69 -29.96 -13.23
N ASN A 56 -23.73 -29.83 -14.16
CA ASN A 56 -22.30 -30.06 -13.85
C ASN A 56 -21.76 -28.97 -12.91
N VAL A 57 -22.16 -27.71 -13.15
CA VAL A 57 -21.76 -26.58 -12.29
C VAL A 57 -22.34 -26.73 -10.88
N ARG A 58 -23.62 -27.10 -10.76
CA ARG A 58 -24.24 -27.35 -9.43
C ARG A 58 -23.62 -28.54 -8.72
N SER A 59 -23.44 -29.66 -9.41
CA SER A 59 -22.90 -30.89 -8.81
C SER A 59 -21.42 -30.75 -8.42
N SER A 60 -20.69 -29.78 -8.97
CA SER A 60 -19.32 -29.45 -8.55
C SER A 60 -19.20 -29.17 -7.05
N PHE A 61 -20.25 -28.63 -6.41
CA PHE A 61 -20.28 -28.39 -4.96
C PHE A 61 -20.36 -29.65 -4.10
N LYS A 62 -20.88 -30.75 -4.66
CA LYS A 62 -20.92 -32.06 -3.98
C LYS A 62 -19.74 -32.94 -4.38
N ALA A 63 -19.32 -32.86 -5.64
CA ALA A 63 -18.28 -33.71 -6.20
C ALA A 63 -16.88 -33.37 -5.67
N ASN A 64 -16.65 -32.09 -5.35
CA ASN A 64 -15.36 -31.59 -4.91
C ASN A 64 -15.39 -31.17 -3.44
N PRO A 65 -14.27 -31.32 -2.70
CA PRO A 65 -14.16 -30.82 -1.35
C PRO A 65 -14.20 -29.29 -1.31
N GLU A 66 -14.72 -28.73 -0.22
CA GLU A 66 -14.67 -27.30 0.08
C GLU A 66 -13.22 -26.80 0.19
N LEU A 67 -13.00 -25.50 -0.06
CA LEU A 67 -11.67 -24.89 0.06
C LEU A 67 -11.11 -25.06 1.48
N GLU A 68 -11.91 -24.79 2.50
CA GLU A 68 -11.56 -25.00 3.91
C GLU A 68 -11.72 -26.48 4.30
N SER A 69 -10.83 -27.32 3.76
CA SER A 69 -10.78 -28.74 4.07
C SER A 69 -9.37 -29.29 3.92
N ALA A 70 -9.14 -30.53 4.38
CA ALA A 70 -7.85 -31.21 4.28
C ALA A 70 -6.66 -30.38 4.81
N GLY A 71 -6.86 -29.64 5.89
CA GLY A 71 -5.84 -28.82 6.55
C GLY A 71 -5.61 -27.44 5.94
N ARG A 72 -6.36 -27.07 4.88
CA ARG A 72 -6.44 -25.68 4.42
C ARG A 72 -7.35 -24.88 5.35
N ASP A 73 -6.97 -23.64 5.56
CA ASP A 73 -7.62 -22.73 6.51
C ASP A 73 -7.84 -21.38 5.83
N VAL A 74 -9.01 -20.77 6.03
CA VAL A 74 -9.38 -19.50 5.40
C VAL A 74 -9.78 -18.53 6.51
N GLN A 75 -9.00 -17.47 6.72
CA GLN A 75 -9.18 -16.61 7.90
C GLN A 75 -9.26 -15.13 7.59
N SER A 76 -10.04 -14.43 8.41
CA SER A 76 -10.00 -12.97 8.54
C SER A 76 -8.90 -12.54 9.51
N GLY A 77 -8.24 -11.42 9.21
CA GLY A 77 -7.05 -10.97 9.93
C GLY A 77 -7.26 -9.81 10.90
N ALA A 78 -6.19 -9.04 11.08
CA ALA A 78 -6.09 -7.94 12.01
C ALA A 78 -6.94 -6.73 11.62
N SER A 79 -7.62 -6.14 12.60
CA SER A 79 -8.16 -4.79 12.55
C SER A 79 -7.41 -3.91 13.56
N THR A 80 -6.69 -2.89 13.06
CA THR A 80 -5.81 -2.06 13.91
C THR A 80 -6.57 -1.09 14.81
N MET A 81 -7.82 -0.77 14.45
CA MET A 81 -8.67 0.28 15.04
C MET A 81 -8.09 1.72 14.98
N ASN A 82 -6.83 1.90 14.55
CA ASN A 82 -6.18 3.18 14.36
C ASN A 82 -4.99 3.07 13.39
N ASP A 83 -5.30 3.03 12.09
CA ASP A 83 -4.30 2.89 11.03
C ASP A 83 -3.26 4.00 11.03
N PHE A 84 -3.67 5.24 11.30
CA PHE A 84 -2.75 6.38 11.26
C PHE A 84 -1.62 6.25 12.30
N ARG A 85 -1.94 5.72 13.49
CA ARG A 85 -0.97 5.43 14.54
C ARG A 85 -0.09 4.23 14.20
N PHE A 86 -0.70 3.09 13.87
CA PHE A 86 0.00 1.80 13.84
C PHE A 86 0.53 1.38 12.48
N LEU A 87 0.18 2.06 11.39
CA LEU A 87 0.66 1.74 10.04
C LEU A 87 1.64 2.76 9.49
N ARG A 88 2.71 2.28 8.88
CA ARG A 88 3.66 3.06 8.09
C ARG A 88 3.77 2.47 6.69
N LEU A 89 4.21 3.28 5.75
CA LEU A 89 4.69 2.79 4.47
C LEU A 89 6.14 2.34 4.66
N TRP A 90 6.56 1.26 4.00
CA TRP A 90 7.87 0.65 4.25
C TRP A 90 9.04 1.60 3.98
N TRP A 91 8.87 2.57 3.07
CA TRP A 91 9.87 3.60 2.80
C TRP A 91 9.97 4.70 3.86
N GLU A 92 9.06 4.74 4.83
CA GLU A 92 9.18 5.64 5.98
C GLU A 92 10.19 5.11 7.01
N ASN A 93 10.38 3.80 7.08
CA ASN A 93 11.17 3.19 8.12
C ASN A 93 12.64 3.03 7.67
N THR A 94 13.52 3.83 8.28
CA THR A 94 14.98 3.77 8.06
C THR A 94 15.66 2.66 8.85
N SER A 95 15.01 2.24 9.92
CA SER A 95 15.38 1.13 10.79
C SER A 95 14.92 -0.22 10.24
N ASN A 96 14.68 -0.33 8.92
CA ASN A 96 14.64 -1.59 8.17
C ASN A 96 16.03 -2.29 8.19
N ALA A 97 16.63 -2.44 9.36
CA ALA A 97 17.07 -3.76 9.76
C ALA A 97 15.83 -4.66 9.70
N ALA A 98 15.57 -5.21 8.49
CA ALA A 98 14.77 -6.42 8.37
C ALA A 98 15.17 -7.33 9.52
N ALA A 99 14.16 -7.97 10.10
CA ALA A 99 14.28 -9.22 10.84
C ALA A 99 15.64 -9.87 10.56
N ARG A 100 16.58 -9.70 11.50
CA ARG A 100 17.89 -10.32 11.39
C ARG A 100 17.63 -11.81 11.37
N GLY A 101 17.71 -12.41 10.19
CA GLY A 101 17.86 -13.84 10.03
C GLY A 101 16.64 -14.68 10.39
N THR A 102 16.48 -15.70 9.57
CA THR A 102 15.80 -16.97 9.81
C THR A 102 16.40 -17.78 10.98
N GLU A 103 17.07 -17.14 11.94
CA GLU A 103 17.65 -17.81 13.10
C GLU A 103 16.60 -17.88 14.21
N GLU A 104 16.31 -19.09 14.70
CA GLU A 104 15.52 -19.26 15.93
C GLU A 104 16.14 -18.41 17.06
N GLY A 105 15.44 -17.36 17.48
CA GLY A 105 15.85 -16.50 18.59
C GLY A 105 16.25 -15.06 18.22
N SER A 106 16.23 -14.67 16.94
CA SER A 106 16.33 -13.24 16.59
C SER A 106 15.02 -12.50 16.91
N SER A 107 15.11 -11.35 17.59
CA SER A 107 13.94 -10.52 17.85
C SER A 107 13.37 -10.00 16.53
N ARG A 108 12.07 -10.24 16.30
CA ARG A 108 11.36 -9.69 15.14
C ARG A 108 11.50 -8.17 15.13
N GLY A 109 11.64 -7.57 13.95
CA GLY A 109 11.66 -6.12 13.81
C GLY A 109 10.34 -5.50 14.27
N LYS A 110 10.39 -4.24 14.73
CA LYS A 110 9.21 -3.47 15.15
C LYS A 110 8.16 -3.33 14.06
N TRP A 111 8.58 -3.10 12.82
CA TRP A 111 7.70 -2.86 11.69
C TRP A 111 7.60 -4.12 10.83
N VAL A 112 6.41 -4.70 10.75
CA VAL A 112 6.13 -5.96 10.05
C VAL A 112 5.14 -5.71 8.92
N THR A 113 5.39 -6.24 7.73
CA THR A 113 4.48 -6.14 6.58
C THR A 113 3.06 -6.56 6.94
N ILE A 114 2.05 -5.79 6.51
CA ILE A 114 0.64 -6.15 6.67
C ILE A 114 -0.15 -6.03 5.36
N SER A 115 -0.90 -7.07 4.99
CA SER A 115 -1.90 -7.01 3.92
C SER A 115 -3.19 -6.36 4.41
N LYS A 116 -3.72 -5.38 3.67
CA LYS A 116 -5.07 -4.80 3.90
C LYS A 116 -6.02 -5.01 2.72
N GLY A 117 -5.83 -6.09 1.97
CA GLY A 117 -6.69 -6.41 0.83
C GLY A 117 -6.38 -5.63 -0.44
N GLY A 118 -5.86 -4.39 -0.37
CA GLY A 118 -5.27 -3.62 -1.48
C GLY A 118 -6.19 -3.41 -2.70
N SER A 119 -5.62 -2.85 -3.78
CA SER A 119 -6.32 -2.73 -5.07
C SER A 119 -6.45 -4.08 -5.78
N PHE A 120 -7.30 -4.14 -6.80
CA PHE A 120 -7.42 -5.34 -7.63
C PHE A 120 -6.08 -5.68 -8.31
N ALA A 121 -5.58 -6.90 -8.06
CA ALA A 121 -4.37 -7.44 -8.68
C ALA A 121 -4.36 -8.97 -8.53
N ARG A 122 -4.11 -9.71 -9.62
CA ARG A 122 -3.99 -11.17 -9.59
C ARG A 122 -2.52 -11.57 -9.46
N TYR A 123 -2.28 -12.72 -8.84
CA TYR A 123 -0.96 -13.37 -8.70
C TYR A 123 0.03 -12.62 -7.79
N TYR A 124 0.34 -11.36 -8.07
CA TYR A 124 1.29 -10.54 -7.32
C TYR A 124 0.74 -9.14 -7.04
N ILE A 125 1.11 -8.60 -5.89
CA ILE A 125 1.06 -7.17 -5.56
C ILE A 125 2.23 -6.88 -4.61
N ASP A 126 2.76 -5.67 -4.63
CA ASP A 126 3.67 -5.22 -3.57
C ASP A 126 2.89 -4.89 -2.29
N TRP A 127 3.51 -5.12 -1.12
CA TRP A 127 2.88 -4.84 0.17
C TRP A 127 3.54 -3.66 0.84
N GLU A 128 3.00 -2.46 0.60
CA GLU A 128 3.69 -1.23 1.01
C GLU A 128 3.51 -0.90 2.50
N LEU A 129 2.50 -1.48 3.16
CA LEU A 129 2.16 -1.19 4.55
C LEU A 129 2.92 -2.08 5.54
N GLN A 130 3.38 -1.47 6.62
CA GLN A 130 3.96 -2.12 7.78
C GLN A 130 3.19 -1.75 9.05
N LEU A 131 2.91 -2.74 9.88
CA LEU A 131 2.29 -2.64 11.19
C LEU A 131 3.36 -2.57 12.28
N ASN A 132 3.19 -1.68 13.26
CA ASN A 132 3.96 -1.74 14.50
C ASN A 132 3.56 -2.99 15.31
N TRP A 133 4.47 -3.97 15.34
CA TRP A 133 4.36 -5.23 16.07
C TRP A 133 5.49 -5.41 17.10
N GLU A 134 6.04 -4.31 17.62
CA GLU A 134 7.06 -4.34 18.67
C GLU A 134 6.59 -5.13 19.90
N ASP A 135 7.51 -5.89 20.51
CA ASP A 135 7.23 -6.75 21.67
C ASP A 135 6.01 -7.67 21.49
N ASP A 136 5.90 -8.32 20.32
CA ASP A 136 4.74 -9.12 19.93
C ASP A 136 3.42 -8.30 19.94
N GLY A 137 3.47 -7.08 19.42
CA GLY A 137 2.31 -6.20 19.30
C GLY A 137 1.76 -5.72 20.65
N ARG A 138 2.60 -5.61 21.68
CA ARG A 138 2.18 -5.20 23.04
C ARG A 138 1.42 -3.87 23.03
N GLU A 139 1.93 -2.88 22.30
CA GLU A 139 1.32 -1.55 22.19
C GLU A 139 -0.09 -1.61 21.55
N ILE A 140 -0.23 -2.34 20.43
CA ILE A 140 -1.50 -2.43 19.69
C ILE A 140 -2.52 -3.31 20.40
N LYS A 141 -2.09 -4.40 21.05
CA LYS A 141 -2.97 -5.26 21.86
C LYS A 141 -3.65 -4.46 22.97
N GLU A 142 -2.90 -3.64 23.69
CA GLU A 142 -3.45 -2.74 24.73
C GLU A 142 -4.37 -1.68 24.14
N HIS A 143 -4.00 -1.08 23.00
CA HIS A 143 -4.86 -0.10 22.32
C HIS A 143 -6.22 -0.69 21.95
N VAL A 144 -6.20 -1.85 21.29
CA VAL A 144 -7.40 -2.54 20.82
C VAL A 144 -8.24 -3.00 22.00
N ALA A 145 -7.63 -3.54 23.06
CA ALA A 145 -8.34 -3.93 24.29
C ALA A 145 -9.07 -2.73 24.92
N ALA A 146 -8.38 -1.60 25.10
CA ALA A 146 -8.95 -0.38 25.66
C ALA A 146 -10.05 0.21 24.77
N TYR A 147 -9.82 0.28 23.45
CA TYR A 147 -10.81 0.76 22.48
C TYR A 147 -12.09 -0.05 22.54
N ARG A 148 -11.99 -1.39 22.50
CA ARG A 148 -13.14 -2.29 22.58
C ARG A 148 -13.84 -2.21 23.94
N GLY A 149 -13.07 -2.12 25.03
CA GLY A 149 -13.58 -1.92 26.38
C GLY A 149 -14.42 -0.63 26.50
N GLY A 150 -13.92 0.47 25.95
CA GLY A 150 -14.63 1.76 25.89
C GLY A 150 -15.93 1.72 25.06
N LYS A 151 -16.03 0.80 24.10
CA LYS A 151 -17.28 0.53 23.33
C LYS A 151 -18.20 -0.51 23.98
N GLY A 152 -17.78 -1.12 25.09
CA GLY A 152 -18.55 -2.19 25.75
C GLY A 152 -18.47 -3.56 25.05
N TRP A 153 -17.51 -3.77 24.15
CA TRP A 153 -17.34 -5.02 23.36
C TRP A 153 -16.38 -6.03 23.99
N GLY A 154 -16.07 -5.84 25.28
CA GLY A 154 -15.07 -6.60 26.02
C GLY A 154 -13.63 -6.15 25.76
N TYR A 155 -12.70 -6.54 26.62
CA TYR A 155 -11.29 -6.13 26.60
C TYR A 155 -10.37 -7.16 25.90
N HIS A 156 -10.93 -8.19 25.25
CA HIS A 156 -10.14 -9.20 24.56
C HIS A 156 -9.65 -8.69 23.20
N TRP A 157 -8.36 -8.36 23.13
CA TRP A 157 -7.69 -7.87 21.91
C TRP A 157 -7.82 -8.84 20.73
N ALA A 158 -7.82 -10.15 21.01
CA ALA A 158 -7.83 -11.21 19.99
C ALA A 158 -9.09 -11.20 19.12
N ALA A 159 -10.19 -10.61 19.60
CA ALA A 159 -11.43 -10.49 18.83
C ALA A 159 -11.38 -9.39 17.75
N ALA A 160 -10.30 -8.61 17.69
CA ALA A 160 -10.03 -7.63 16.62
C ALA A 160 -8.72 -7.93 15.91
N LEU A 161 -7.71 -8.48 16.60
CA LEU A 161 -6.52 -9.06 15.98
C LEU A 161 -6.79 -10.55 15.69
N ASN A 162 -7.78 -10.84 14.83
CA ASN A 162 -8.19 -12.19 14.49
C ASN A 162 -7.10 -12.91 13.68
N GLY A 163 -7.14 -14.24 13.68
CA GLY A 163 -6.17 -15.05 12.94
C GLY A 163 -4.72 -14.90 13.40
N TYR A 164 -4.49 -14.35 14.60
CA TYR A 164 -3.16 -14.12 15.16
C TYR A 164 -2.30 -15.38 15.27
N THR A 165 -2.91 -16.57 15.32
CA THR A 165 -2.21 -17.87 15.28
C THR A 165 -1.63 -18.18 13.90
N GLN A 166 -2.12 -17.54 12.84
CA GLN A 166 -1.68 -17.71 11.46
C GLN A 166 -0.75 -16.59 10.98
N TYR A 167 -0.47 -15.57 11.80
CA TYR A 167 0.45 -14.51 11.42
C TYR A 167 1.82 -15.07 11.07
N PHE A 168 2.52 -14.38 10.16
CA PHE A 168 3.86 -14.72 9.67
C PHE A 168 3.94 -15.95 8.76
N ARG A 169 2.84 -16.68 8.54
CA ARG A 169 2.76 -17.78 7.57
C ARG A 169 2.55 -17.25 6.15
N PRO A 170 3.13 -17.90 5.12
CA PRO A 170 2.81 -17.60 3.73
C PRO A 170 1.37 -18.04 3.40
N GLY A 171 0.73 -17.36 2.45
CA GLY A 171 -0.65 -17.68 2.08
C GLY A 171 -1.12 -16.99 0.81
N LEU A 172 -2.42 -17.09 0.52
CA LEU A 172 -3.06 -16.39 -0.58
C LEU A 172 -4.11 -15.42 -0.04
N THR A 173 -4.03 -14.15 -0.40
CA THR A 173 -4.93 -13.11 0.09
C THR A 173 -5.70 -12.45 -1.06
N TRP A 174 -6.84 -11.86 -0.75
CA TRP A 174 -7.70 -11.17 -1.72
C TRP A 174 -8.39 -9.95 -1.06
N PRO A 175 -8.82 -8.95 -1.85
CA PRO A 175 -9.62 -7.85 -1.34
C PRO A 175 -11.01 -8.37 -1.01
N ARG A 176 -11.44 -8.17 0.25
CA ARG A 176 -12.78 -8.60 0.71
C ARG A 176 -13.92 -7.99 -0.10
N ARG A 177 -13.73 -6.79 -0.64
CA ARG A 177 -14.70 -6.10 -1.51
C ARG A 177 -14.00 -5.67 -2.79
N SER A 178 -14.58 -5.99 -3.94
CA SER A 178 -14.09 -5.49 -5.23
C SER A 178 -15.17 -5.57 -6.30
N GLN A 179 -15.35 -4.48 -7.03
CA GLN A 179 -16.26 -4.42 -8.19
C GLN A 179 -15.65 -5.04 -9.46
N LYS A 180 -14.31 -5.20 -9.50
CA LYS A 180 -13.57 -5.72 -10.67
C LYS A 180 -13.47 -7.26 -10.71
N GLY A 181 -14.03 -7.95 -9.71
CA GLY A 181 -13.96 -9.41 -9.59
C GLY A 181 -13.09 -9.89 -8.43
N LEU A 182 -13.00 -11.21 -8.27
CA LEU A 182 -12.09 -11.83 -7.33
C LEU A 182 -10.64 -11.69 -7.85
N SER A 183 -9.72 -11.29 -6.98
CA SER A 183 -8.30 -11.15 -7.31
C SER A 183 -7.42 -11.71 -6.20
N VAL A 184 -7.08 -12.99 -6.34
CA VAL A 184 -6.25 -13.69 -5.37
C VAL A 184 -4.78 -13.49 -5.73
N ARG A 185 -3.94 -13.23 -4.73
CA ARG A 185 -2.50 -13.07 -4.88
C ARG A 185 -1.74 -13.57 -3.66
N ILE A 186 -0.43 -13.60 -3.77
CA ILE A 186 0.45 -14.12 -2.72
C ILE A 186 0.56 -13.14 -1.55
N LEU A 187 0.38 -13.68 -0.34
CA LEU A 187 0.89 -13.13 0.91
C LEU A 187 2.26 -13.77 1.20
N PRO A 188 3.35 -13.00 1.23
CA PRO A 188 4.68 -13.52 1.54
C PRO A 188 4.76 -13.98 3.00
N GLY A 189 5.72 -14.86 3.30
CA GLY A 189 6.05 -15.22 4.68
C GLY A 189 6.49 -14.00 5.51
N GLN A 190 6.43 -14.12 6.83
CA GLN A 190 6.74 -13.05 7.79
C GLN A 190 5.82 -11.82 7.71
N ALA A 191 4.68 -11.91 7.01
CA ALA A 191 3.66 -10.86 6.96
C ALA A 191 2.48 -11.15 7.91
N ILE A 192 1.79 -10.09 8.32
CA ILE A 192 0.48 -10.13 8.96
C ILE A 192 -0.58 -9.89 7.88
N PHE A 193 -1.78 -10.43 8.06
CA PHE A 193 -2.92 -10.16 7.18
C PHE A 193 -4.02 -9.44 7.96
N GLY A 194 -4.73 -8.55 7.28
CA GLY A 194 -5.78 -7.71 7.84
C GLY A 194 -7.19 -8.24 7.58
N ASP A 195 -8.17 -7.68 8.27
CA ASP A 195 -9.59 -8.00 8.10
C ASP A 195 -10.14 -7.69 6.69
N LYS A 196 -9.55 -6.69 6.01
CA LYS A 196 -9.85 -6.34 4.61
C LYS A 196 -9.10 -7.19 3.59
N GLY A 197 -8.09 -7.95 4.02
CA GLY A 197 -7.33 -8.90 3.23
C GLY A 197 -7.32 -10.28 3.86
N PRO A 198 -8.45 -11.01 3.88
CA PRO A 198 -8.49 -12.37 4.40
C PRO A 198 -7.53 -13.26 3.62
N THR A 199 -7.15 -14.40 4.20
CA THR A 199 -6.06 -15.23 3.68
C THR A 199 -6.38 -16.72 3.73
N ILE A 200 -6.03 -17.43 2.66
CA ILE A 200 -6.01 -18.89 2.53
C ILE A 200 -4.62 -19.39 2.93
N PHE A 201 -4.56 -20.36 3.82
CA PHE A 201 -3.34 -21.06 4.21
C PHE A 201 -3.39 -22.53 3.76
N ALA A 202 -2.24 -23.03 3.34
CA ALA A 202 -2.06 -24.45 3.05
C ALA A 202 -1.57 -25.21 4.31
N PRO A 203 -1.86 -26.52 4.43
CA PRO A 203 -1.22 -27.38 5.41
C PRO A 203 0.31 -27.33 5.28
N ASN A 204 1.00 -27.27 6.42
CA ASN A 204 2.47 -27.28 6.52
C ASN A 204 3.19 -26.22 5.67
N ASP A 205 2.50 -25.12 5.33
CA ASP A 205 3.05 -24.03 4.50
C ASP A 205 3.57 -24.52 3.11
N ASP A 206 2.86 -25.48 2.50
CA ASP A 206 3.20 -26.01 1.17
C ASP A 206 3.01 -24.96 0.05
N ASN A 207 4.12 -24.37 -0.37
CA ASN A 207 4.16 -23.36 -1.43
C ASN A 207 3.70 -23.88 -2.81
N GLU A 208 3.92 -25.16 -3.13
CA GLU A 208 3.47 -25.72 -4.40
C GLU A 208 1.94 -25.83 -4.43
N GLN A 209 1.36 -26.28 -3.33
CA GLN A 209 -0.09 -26.30 -3.17
C GLN A 209 -0.68 -24.89 -3.23
N LEU A 210 -0.04 -23.91 -2.60
CA LEU A 210 -0.46 -22.51 -2.68
C LEU A 210 -0.40 -21.97 -4.12
N LEU A 211 0.63 -22.30 -4.92
CA LEU A 211 0.69 -21.89 -6.33
C LEU A 211 -0.44 -22.53 -7.18
N LYS A 212 -0.74 -23.80 -6.96
CA LYS A 212 -1.85 -24.48 -7.67
C LYS A 212 -3.19 -23.86 -7.30
N LEU A 213 -3.40 -23.57 -6.01
CA LEU A 213 -4.57 -22.84 -5.53
C LEU A 213 -4.63 -21.42 -6.11
N LEU A 214 -3.50 -20.73 -6.23
CA LEU A 214 -3.43 -19.38 -6.80
C LEU A 214 -3.91 -19.35 -8.25
N ALA A 215 -3.50 -20.31 -9.08
CA ALA A 215 -4.03 -20.42 -10.44
C ALA A 215 -5.52 -20.76 -10.44
N LEU A 216 -5.94 -21.78 -9.67
CA LEU A 216 -7.33 -22.23 -9.63
C LEU A 216 -8.29 -21.12 -9.18
N THR A 217 -7.95 -20.41 -8.10
CA THR A 217 -8.78 -19.35 -7.52
C THR A 217 -8.89 -18.09 -8.38
N ASN A 218 -7.94 -17.87 -9.29
CA ASN A 218 -8.00 -16.81 -10.30
C ASN A 218 -8.63 -17.27 -11.63
N SER A 219 -9.11 -18.52 -11.73
CA SER A 219 -9.78 -19.00 -12.93
C SER A 219 -11.22 -18.49 -13.03
N SER A 220 -11.69 -18.30 -14.26
CA SER A 220 -13.07 -17.94 -14.58
C SER A 220 -14.07 -19.00 -14.06
N ALA A 221 -13.68 -20.28 -14.03
CA ALA A 221 -14.50 -21.36 -13.48
C ALA A 221 -14.71 -21.21 -11.97
N PHE A 222 -13.63 -21.02 -11.21
CA PHE A 222 -13.71 -20.80 -9.76
C PHE A 222 -14.49 -19.54 -9.42
N PHE A 223 -14.26 -18.46 -10.17
CA PHE A 223 -15.01 -17.20 -10.00
C PHE A 223 -16.51 -17.39 -10.19
N GLU A 224 -16.96 -18.16 -11.19
CA GLU A 224 -18.39 -18.44 -11.36
C GLU A 224 -18.97 -19.23 -10.17
N LEU A 225 -18.23 -20.21 -9.62
CA LEU A 225 -18.64 -20.93 -8.41
C LEU A 225 -18.77 -20.00 -7.19
N VAL A 226 -17.87 -19.03 -7.05
CA VAL A 226 -17.97 -18.00 -6.01
C VAL A 226 -19.23 -17.15 -6.22
N ARG A 227 -19.47 -16.67 -7.44
CA ARG A 227 -20.63 -15.81 -7.77
C ARG A 227 -21.98 -16.46 -7.47
N LEU A 228 -22.09 -17.78 -7.63
CA LEU A 228 -23.33 -18.51 -7.34
C LEU A 228 -23.75 -18.44 -5.87
N GLN A 229 -22.81 -18.20 -4.95
CA GLN A 229 -23.06 -18.22 -3.51
C GLN A 229 -23.28 -16.84 -2.89
N MET A 230 -23.08 -15.75 -3.63
CA MET A 230 -22.98 -14.42 -3.05
C MET A 230 -23.81 -13.36 -3.78
N ALA A 231 -24.13 -12.30 -3.04
CA ALA A 231 -24.56 -11.03 -3.63
C ALA A 231 -23.35 -10.30 -4.22
N PHE A 232 -23.55 -9.59 -5.32
CA PHE A 232 -22.51 -8.94 -6.13
C PHE A 232 -21.47 -8.16 -5.30
N GLY A 233 -20.17 -8.43 -5.52
CA GLY A 233 -19.04 -7.59 -5.06
C GLY A 233 -18.48 -7.80 -3.64
N SER A 234 -19.01 -8.74 -2.84
CA SER A 234 -18.57 -9.00 -1.45
C SER A 234 -17.98 -10.41 -1.24
N TYR A 235 -16.66 -10.57 -1.39
CA TYR A 235 -15.92 -11.85 -1.28
C TYR A 235 -15.62 -12.20 0.18
N GLU A 236 -16.66 -12.53 0.93
CA GLU A 236 -16.57 -12.91 2.34
C GLU A 236 -15.84 -14.25 2.54
N VAL A 237 -15.18 -14.39 3.70
CA VAL A 237 -14.42 -15.60 4.08
C VAL A 237 -15.27 -16.85 3.91
N GLY A 238 -16.48 -16.87 4.50
CA GLY A 238 -17.39 -18.01 4.42
C GLY A 238 -17.95 -18.33 3.03
N VAL A 239 -17.78 -17.46 2.03
CA VAL A 239 -18.09 -17.80 0.63
C VAL A 239 -16.93 -18.61 0.06
N LEU A 240 -15.69 -18.15 0.25
CA LEU A 240 -14.52 -18.87 -0.24
C LEU A 240 -14.33 -20.21 0.48
N GLU A 241 -14.53 -20.26 1.81
CA GLU A 241 -14.46 -21.50 2.62
C GLU A 241 -15.23 -22.66 1.96
N ARG A 242 -16.48 -22.39 1.56
CA ARG A 242 -17.41 -23.38 0.99
C ARG A 242 -17.27 -23.55 -0.52
N THR A 243 -16.40 -22.77 -1.18
CA THR A 243 -16.22 -22.88 -2.63
C THR A 243 -15.43 -24.14 -2.97
N PRO A 244 -15.86 -24.96 -3.95
CA PRO A 244 -15.27 -26.26 -4.19
C PRO A 244 -13.90 -26.19 -4.88
N VAL A 245 -12.98 -27.04 -4.45
CA VAL A 245 -11.63 -27.17 -5.02
C VAL A 245 -11.48 -28.53 -5.70
N ALA A 246 -11.27 -28.53 -7.02
CA ALA A 246 -11.01 -29.76 -7.76
C ALA A 246 -9.74 -30.44 -7.22
N ARG A 247 -9.85 -31.70 -6.79
CA ARG A 247 -8.73 -32.42 -6.14
C ARG A 247 -7.55 -32.60 -7.08
N GLU A 248 -7.87 -32.85 -8.34
CA GLU A 248 -6.93 -33.04 -9.45
C GLU A 248 -6.13 -31.75 -9.72
N ALA A 249 -6.69 -30.56 -9.41
CA ALA A 249 -5.95 -29.29 -9.51
C ALA A 249 -4.72 -29.26 -8.59
N LEU A 250 -4.78 -29.96 -7.45
CA LEU A 250 -3.75 -30.01 -6.43
C LEU A 250 -2.79 -31.20 -6.59
N HIS A 251 -2.94 -31.99 -7.65
CA HIS A 251 -2.03 -33.10 -7.93
C HIS A 251 -0.58 -32.59 -8.09
N PRO A 252 0.46 -33.33 -7.66
CA PRO A 252 1.88 -32.95 -7.84
C PRO A 252 2.20 -32.48 -9.27
N ASP A 253 1.76 -33.23 -10.28
CA ASP A 253 2.04 -32.97 -11.70
C ASP A 253 1.11 -31.93 -12.38
N SER A 254 0.33 -31.18 -11.61
CA SER A 254 -0.59 -30.18 -12.17
C SER A 254 0.15 -29.02 -12.84
N ALA A 255 -0.14 -28.78 -14.12
CA ALA A 255 0.42 -27.67 -14.89
C ALA A 255 0.06 -26.28 -14.33
N LEU A 256 -0.95 -26.20 -13.45
CA LEU A 256 -1.34 -24.96 -12.77
C LEU A 256 -0.21 -24.36 -11.94
N LEU A 257 0.71 -25.18 -11.41
CA LEU A 257 1.85 -24.72 -10.64
C LEU A 257 2.76 -23.80 -11.44
N GLU A 258 3.24 -24.27 -12.60
CA GLU A 258 4.15 -23.50 -13.47
C GLU A 258 3.46 -22.29 -14.08
N LEU A 259 2.16 -22.40 -14.42
CA LEU A 259 1.37 -21.28 -14.91
C LEU A 259 1.23 -20.17 -13.85
N ALA A 260 0.93 -20.53 -12.59
CA ALA A 260 0.85 -19.57 -11.49
C ALA A 260 2.20 -18.90 -11.21
N ARG A 261 3.28 -19.71 -11.15
CA ARG A 261 4.65 -19.22 -10.93
C ARG A 261 5.06 -18.22 -12.02
N ARG A 262 4.78 -18.54 -13.28
CA ARG A 262 5.08 -17.66 -14.41
C ARG A 262 4.24 -16.39 -14.39
N ALA A 263 2.93 -16.50 -14.10
CA ALA A 263 2.06 -15.33 -13.97
C ALA A 263 2.53 -14.39 -12.86
N TRP A 264 2.94 -14.94 -11.71
CA TRP A 264 3.53 -14.19 -10.61
C TRP A 264 4.80 -13.44 -11.03
N SER A 265 5.77 -14.15 -11.65
CA SER A 265 7.05 -13.57 -12.11
C SER A 265 6.83 -12.44 -13.13
N LEU A 266 5.91 -12.64 -14.09
CA LEU A 266 5.54 -11.62 -15.08
C LEU A 266 4.90 -10.38 -14.44
N THR A 267 3.97 -10.59 -13.51
CA THR A 267 3.27 -9.49 -12.82
C THR A 267 4.23 -8.72 -11.93
N ARG A 268 5.11 -9.40 -11.20
CA ARG A 268 6.20 -8.80 -10.42
C ARG A 268 7.17 -8.03 -11.31
N THR A 269 7.49 -8.55 -12.50
CA THR A 269 8.38 -7.87 -13.46
C THR A 269 7.83 -6.49 -13.85
N LEU A 270 6.51 -6.35 -14.04
CA LEU A 270 5.89 -5.05 -14.31
C LEU A 270 6.14 -4.03 -13.20
N ASP A 271 6.21 -4.47 -11.95
CA ASP A 271 6.39 -3.62 -10.77
C ASP A 271 7.87 -3.25 -10.51
N THR A 272 8.82 -3.86 -11.23
CA THR A 272 10.26 -3.57 -11.09
C THR A 272 10.68 -2.15 -11.53
N VAL A 273 9.75 -1.35 -12.06
CA VAL A 273 9.96 0.05 -12.43
C VAL A 273 9.32 1.04 -11.45
N GLU A 274 8.54 0.56 -10.48
CA GLU A 274 7.87 1.40 -9.50
C GLU A 274 8.82 1.68 -8.32
N GLU A 275 9.29 2.91 -8.17
CA GLU A 275 10.33 3.30 -7.19
C GLU A 275 9.96 3.04 -5.71
N GLY A 276 8.66 2.92 -5.44
CA GLY A 276 8.10 2.60 -4.13
C GLY A 276 7.92 1.10 -3.88
N SER A 277 8.20 0.24 -4.85
CA SER A 277 8.03 -1.21 -4.73
C SER A 277 9.25 -1.89 -4.11
N HIS A 278 9.04 -2.98 -3.38
CA HIS A 278 10.13 -3.87 -2.95
C HIS A 278 10.80 -4.58 -4.14
N ALA A 279 10.14 -4.68 -5.30
CA ALA A 279 10.69 -5.26 -6.53
C ALA A 279 11.50 -4.26 -7.37
N PHE A 280 11.52 -2.97 -7.02
CA PHE A 280 12.16 -1.93 -7.83
C PHE A 280 13.61 -2.26 -8.21
N LEU A 281 13.95 -2.10 -9.49
CA LEU A 281 15.29 -2.26 -10.05
C LEU A 281 15.79 -0.94 -10.65
N LEU A 282 15.09 -0.42 -11.65
CA LEU A 282 15.43 0.77 -12.42
C LEU A 282 14.15 1.41 -12.98
N PRO A 283 14.12 2.72 -13.24
CA PRO A 283 12.98 3.35 -13.91
C PRO A 283 12.77 2.74 -15.31
N ALA A 284 11.53 2.82 -15.82
CA ALA A 284 11.16 2.19 -17.10
C ALA A 284 12.10 2.56 -18.27
N ALA A 285 12.61 3.80 -18.30
CA ALA A 285 13.58 4.28 -19.28
C ALA A 285 14.89 3.46 -19.33
N LEU A 286 15.29 2.86 -18.20
CA LEU A 286 16.55 2.16 -18.02
C LEU A 286 16.36 0.66 -17.79
N ARG A 287 15.13 0.20 -17.57
CA ARG A 287 14.83 -1.18 -17.14
C ARG A 287 15.30 -2.24 -18.14
N ALA A 288 15.26 -1.94 -19.44
CA ALA A 288 15.73 -2.81 -20.51
C ALA A 288 17.24 -3.12 -20.45
N ARG A 289 18.04 -2.32 -19.72
CA ARG A 289 19.48 -2.58 -19.54
C ARG A 289 19.78 -3.79 -18.67
N LEU A 290 18.82 -4.23 -17.85
CA LEU A 290 18.95 -5.39 -16.95
C LEU A 290 18.27 -6.65 -17.50
N GLY A 291 17.89 -6.65 -18.79
CA GLY A 291 17.19 -7.75 -19.45
C GLY A 291 15.86 -7.32 -20.05
N ASP A 292 15.16 -8.28 -20.66
CA ASP A 292 13.92 -8.02 -21.40
C ASP A 292 12.84 -7.41 -20.50
N TYR A 293 12.37 -6.23 -20.91
CA TYR A 293 11.23 -5.55 -20.29
C TYR A 293 10.36 -4.96 -21.38
N ASN A 294 9.29 -5.68 -21.71
CA ASN A 294 8.32 -5.28 -22.73
C ASN A 294 6.91 -5.44 -22.14
N PRO A 295 6.35 -4.38 -21.51
CA PRO A 295 5.05 -4.46 -20.86
C PRO A 295 3.92 -4.96 -21.78
N PRO A 296 3.81 -4.54 -23.06
CA PRO A 296 2.86 -5.13 -24.00
C PRO A 296 3.01 -6.65 -24.18
N ALA A 297 4.23 -7.16 -24.36
CA ALA A 297 4.47 -8.59 -24.52
C ALA A 297 4.17 -9.38 -23.23
N ILE A 298 4.54 -8.82 -22.06
CA ILE A 298 4.22 -9.39 -20.75
C ILE A 298 2.70 -9.48 -20.56
N LYS A 299 1.95 -8.43 -20.89
CA LYS A 299 0.49 -8.42 -20.82
C LYS A 299 -0.13 -9.48 -21.75
N CYS A 300 0.41 -9.64 -22.95
CA CYS A 300 -0.02 -10.69 -23.88
C CYS A 300 0.20 -12.09 -23.31
N GLU A 301 1.39 -12.37 -22.79
CA GLU A 301 1.70 -13.68 -22.17
C GLU A 301 0.82 -13.95 -20.95
N LEU A 302 0.53 -12.94 -20.13
CA LEU A 302 -0.42 -13.06 -19.01
C LEU A 302 -1.83 -13.45 -19.48
N THR A 303 -2.33 -12.86 -20.58
CA THR A 303 -3.63 -13.24 -21.16
C THR A 303 -3.62 -14.69 -21.66
N GLU A 304 -2.52 -15.15 -22.27
CA GLU A 304 -2.37 -16.55 -22.69
C GLU A 304 -2.33 -17.52 -21.49
N ILE A 305 -1.61 -17.17 -20.44
CA ILE A 305 -1.55 -17.95 -19.20
C ILE A 305 -2.93 -18.04 -18.56
N GLN A 306 -3.66 -16.91 -18.46
CA GLN A 306 -5.02 -16.90 -17.95
C GLN A 306 -5.93 -17.82 -18.77
N SER A 307 -5.83 -17.78 -20.11
CA SER A 307 -6.64 -18.63 -20.99
C SER A 307 -6.34 -20.12 -20.78
N LYS A 308 -5.06 -20.49 -20.56
CA LYS A 308 -4.66 -21.87 -20.23
C LYS A 308 -5.17 -22.31 -18.87
N ILE A 309 -5.06 -21.45 -17.85
CA ILE A 309 -5.60 -21.70 -16.51
C ILE A 309 -7.11 -21.93 -16.58
N ASP A 310 -7.83 -21.07 -17.31
CA ASP A 310 -9.28 -21.18 -17.47
C ASP A 310 -9.66 -22.48 -18.17
N ALA A 311 -8.98 -22.84 -19.26
CA ALA A 311 -9.23 -24.10 -19.97
C ALA A 311 -9.05 -25.32 -19.04
N ILE A 312 -7.93 -25.38 -18.29
CA ILE A 312 -7.68 -26.45 -17.33
C ILE A 312 -8.77 -26.48 -16.25
N ALA A 313 -9.11 -25.34 -15.66
CA ALA A 313 -10.11 -25.27 -14.61
C ALA A 313 -11.50 -25.70 -15.11
N PHE A 314 -11.91 -25.26 -16.30
CA PHE A 314 -13.19 -25.69 -16.90
C PHE A 314 -13.25 -27.20 -17.12
N ASP A 315 -12.15 -27.82 -17.57
CA ASP A 315 -12.07 -29.28 -17.72
C ASP A 315 -12.17 -29.99 -16.37
N LEU A 316 -11.44 -29.50 -15.36
CA LEU A 316 -11.44 -30.06 -14.00
C LEU A 316 -12.83 -30.04 -13.33
N TYR A 317 -13.60 -28.97 -13.55
CA TYR A 317 -14.96 -28.86 -13.03
C TYR A 317 -16.03 -29.44 -13.98
N GLY A 318 -15.67 -29.93 -15.16
CA GLY A 318 -16.61 -30.50 -16.13
C GLY A 318 -17.58 -29.47 -16.73
N PHE A 319 -17.17 -28.22 -16.86
CA PHE A 319 -17.98 -27.14 -17.43
C PHE A 319 -18.22 -27.38 -18.93
N THR A 320 -19.48 -27.33 -19.35
CA THR A 320 -19.88 -27.43 -20.76
C THR A 320 -19.50 -26.16 -21.53
N GLU A 321 -19.46 -26.20 -22.86
CA GLU A 321 -19.20 -25.01 -23.69
C GLU A 321 -20.15 -23.84 -23.39
N ALA A 322 -21.41 -24.14 -23.03
CA ALA A 322 -22.37 -23.11 -22.63
C ALA A 322 -21.97 -22.47 -21.28
N ASP A 323 -21.53 -23.29 -20.31
CA ASP A 323 -21.06 -22.80 -19.00
C ASP A 323 -19.77 -21.97 -19.16
N ARG A 324 -18.84 -22.41 -20.02
CA ARG A 324 -17.60 -21.68 -20.34
C ARG A 324 -17.90 -20.30 -20.87
N LYS A 325 -18.79 -20.22 -21.87
CA LYS A 325 -19.18 -18.94 -22.47
C LYS A 325 -19.84 -18.01 -21.44
N ALA A 326 -20.70 -18.54 -20.58
CA ALA A 326 -21.33 -17.76 -19.51
C ALA A 326 -20.29 -17.24 -18.50
N ALA A 327 -19.41 -18.11 -18.01
CA ALA A 327 -18.36 -17.73 -17.05
C ALA A 327 -17.39 -16.69 -17.61
N LEU A 328 -16.98 -16.82 -18.88
CA LEU A 328 -16.11 -15.86 -19.57
C LEU A 328 -16.81 -14.51 -19.81
N GLY A 329 -18.11 -14.51 -20.14
CA GLY A 329 -18.90 -13.29 -20.30
C GLY A 329 -19.13 -12.52 -18.99
N HIS A 330 -19.08 -13.20 -17.85
CA HIS A 330 -19.07 -12.55 -16.53
C HIS A 330 -17.67 -12.11 -16.08
N SER A 331 -16.63 -12.65 -16.71
CA SER A 331 -15.22 -12.37 -16.39
C SER A 331 -14.61 -11.28 -17.27
N SER A 332 -15.26 -10.90 -18.38
CA SER A 332 -14.88 -9.72 -19.18
C SER A 332 -15.08 -8.47 -18.33
N VAL A 333 -13.96 -7.84 -17.98
CA VAL A 333 -13.79 -6.70 -17.06
C VAL A 333 -14.36 -5.39 -17.64
N ASP A 334 -15.25 -5.45 -18.64
CA ASP A 334 -15.72 -4.27 -19.34
C ASP A 334 -16.89 -3.60 -18.59
N GLU A 335 -16.57 -2.42 -18.04
CA GLU A 335 -17.47 -1.33 -17.67
C GLU A 335 -18.56 -1.63 -16.63
N VAL A 336 -18.14 -1.70 -15.35
CA VAL A 336 -19.07 -1.41 -14.24
C VAL A 336 -18.88 0.06 -13.85
N PRO A 337 -19.95 0.89 -13.84
CA PRO A 337 -19.84 2.27 -13.42
C PRO A 337 -19.43 2.33 -11.94
N GLU A 338 -18.41 3.14 -11.63
CA GLU A 338 -18.00 3.50 -10.28
C GLU A 338 -19.22 4.05 -9.52
N ASN A 339 -19.80 3.23 -8.65
CA ASN A 339 -20.80 3.69 -7.71
C ASN A 339 -20.09 3.83 -6.37
N ASP A 340 -19.78 5.09 -6.02
CA ASP A 340 -19.18 5.51 -4.76
C ASP A 340 -20.03 5.01 -3.58
N SER A 341 -19.67 3.86 -3.02
CA SER A 341 -20.07 3.53 -1.65
C SER A 341 -19.02 4.12 -0.71
N GLU A 342 -19.46 4.96 0.23
CA GLU A 342 -18.64 5.74 1.18
C GLU A 342 -17.69 4.90 2.08
N GLU A 343 -17.76 3.57 2.01
CA GLU A 343 -16.88 2.65 2.74
C GLU A 343 -15.70 2.13 1.91
N ASP A 344 -15.66 2.38 0.60
CA ASP A 344 -14.53 1.94 -0.21
C ASP A 344 -13.32 2.84 0.07
N GLU A 345 -12.19 2.22 0.41
CA GLU A 345 -10.93 2.94 0.48
C GLU A 345 -10.53 3.27 -0.93
N GLY A 346 -11.08 4.39 -1.43
CA GLY A 346 -11.02 4.84 -2.82
C GLY A 346 -9.74 4.39 -3.50
N GLU A 347 -9.90 3.65 -4.60
CA GLU A 347 -8.78 3.18 -5.39
C GLU A 347 -7.88 4.38 -5.69
N ASP A 348 -6.71 4.44 -5.04
CA ASP A 348 -5.65 5.38 -5.39
C ASP A 348 -5.07 4.90 -6.74
N VAL A 349 -5.86 4.98 -7.82
CA VAL A 349 -5.42 4.68 -9.19
C VAL A 349 -4.40 5.76 -9.55
N LYS A 350 -3.12 5.43 -9.37
CA LYS A 350 -2.04 6.32 -9.78
C LYS A 350 -2.04 6.37 -11.31
N PRO A 351 -2.09 7.56 -11.93
CA PRO A 351 -1.83 7.66 -13.36
C PRO A 351 -0.44 7.10 -13.65
N GLU A 352 -0.28 6.45 -14.81
CA GLU A 352 1.03 5.98 -15.26
C GLU A 352 2.03 7.14 -15.25
N ALA A 353 3.24 6.89 -14.72
CA ALA A 353 4.26 7.93 -14.67
C ALA A 353 4.73 8.25 -16.08
N SER A 354 4.93 9.54 -16.37
CA SER A 354 5.80 9.92 -17.48
C SER A 354 7.16 9.23 -17.30
N THR A 355 7.66 8.61 -18.35
CA THR A 355 8.97 7.96 -18.34
C THR A 355 10.09 8.94 -17.97
N VAL A 356 9.94 10.22 -18.31
CA VAL A 356 10.90 11.28 -17.96
C VAL A 356 10.80 11.64 -16.47
N ASP A 357 9.59 11.82 -15.94
CA ASP A 357 9.40 12.18 -14.52
C ASP A 357 9.91 11.08 -13.59
N ALA A 358 9.63 9.81 -13.92
CA ALA A 358 10.13 8.66 -13.16
C ALA A 358 11.66 8.56 -13.21
N LEU A 359 12.27 8.87 -14.36
CA LEU A 359 13.72 8.89 -14.51
C LEU A 359 14.37 10.01 -13.70
N LEU A 360 13.78 11.21 -13.70
CA LEU A 360 14.26 12.35 -12.91
C LEU A 360 14.10 12.11 -11.41
N SER A 361 12.95 11.54 -10.97
CA SER A 361 12.73 11.14 -9.57
C SER A 361 13.75 10.11 -9.10
N TRP A 362 14.01 9.09 -9.93
CA TRP A 362 15.05 8.10 -9.66
C TRP A 362 16.44 8.74 -9.55
N ALA A 363 16.80 9.65 -10.46
CA ALA A 363 18.09 10.33 -10.44
C ALA A 363 18.25 11.20 -9.18
N ILE A 364 17.22 11.92 -8.76
CA ILE A 364 17.21 12.61 -7.46
C ILE A 364 17.41 11.61 -6.31
N GLY A 365 16.76 10.44 -6.38
CA GLY A 365 16.98 9.37 -5.41
C GLY A 365 18.41 8.83 -5.40
N VAL A 366 19.11 8.78 -6.53
CA VAL A 366 20.54 8.47 -6.59
C VAL A 366 21.37 9.55 -5.89
N VAL A 367 21.08 10.83 -6.14
CA VAL A 367 21.80 11.95 -5.50
C VAL A 367 21.64 11.93 -3.98
N PHE A 368 20.45 11.60 -3.48
CA PHE A 368 20.16 11.41 -2.05
C PHE A 368 20.70 10.09 -1.45
N GLY A 369 21.39 9.26 -2.25
CA GLY A 369 21.91 7.96 -1.80
C GLY A 369 20.84 6.89 -1.55
N ARG A 370 19.63 7.05 -2.08
CA ARG A 370 18.55 6.06 -2.00
C ARG A 370 18.74 4.93 -3.00
N PHE A 371 19.06 5.25 -4.26
CA PHE A 371 19.18 4.30 -5.36
C PHE A 371 20.61 4.15 -5.85
N ASP A 372 20.91 3.00 -6.44
CA ASP A 372 22.24 2.68 -6.95
C ASP A 372 22.31 2.80 -8.48
N TRP A 373 22.99 3.84 -8.96
CA TRP A 373 23.21 4.07 -10.39
C TRP A 373 24.06 2.98 -11.05
N ARG A 374 24.85 2.22 -10.29
CA ARG A 374 25.73 1.18 -10.85
C ARG A 374 24.96 0.06 -11.55
N LEU A 375 23.70 -0.19 -11.16
CA LEU A 375 22.81 -1.09 -11.90
C LEU A 375 22.56 -0.62 -13.33
N ALA A 376 22.34 0.68 -13.53
CA ALA A 376 22.08 1.24 -14.85
C ALA A 376 23.31 1.22 -15.78
N THR A 377 24.52 1.18 -15.20
CA THR A 377 25.80 1.12 -15.92
C THR A 377 26.35 -0.31 -16.08
N GLY A 378 25.76 -1.29 -15.40
CA GLY A 378 26.28 -2.67 -15.36
C GLY A 378 27.46 -2.89 -14.41
N GLU A 379 27.94 -1.86 -13.69
CA GLU A 379 28.97 -1.98 -12.64
C GLU A 379 28.49 -2.84 -11.43
N ARG A 380 27.17 -2.95 -11.24
CA ARG A 380 26.53 -3.87 -10.29
C ARG A 380 25.53 -4.75 -11.04
N ALA A 381 25.56 -6.06 -10.78
CA ALA A 381 24.55 -6.99 -11.27
C ALA A 381 23.26 -6.90 -10.42
N ALA A 382 22.11 -7.08 -11.06
CA ALA A 382 20.86 -7.27 -10.35
C ALA A 382 20.89 -8.60 -9.57
N PRO A 383 20.31 -8.66 -8.36
CA PRO A 383 20.14 -9.93 -7.65
C PRO A 383 19.18 -10.84 -8.41
N ALA A 384 19.20 -12.14 -8.09
CA ALA A 384 18.25 -13.11 -8.63
C ALA A 384 16.81 -12.75 -8.22
N GLU A 385 15.85 -13.19 -9.03
CA GLU A 385 14.43 -13.09 -8.66
C GLU A 385 14.16 -13.96 -7.42
N PRO A 386 13.52 -13.42 -6.37
CA PRO A 386 13.15 -14.20 -5.18
C PRO A 386 12.07 -15.23 -5.51
N GLU A 387 11.94 -16.24 -4.65
CA GLU A 387 10.81 -17.17 -4.72
C GLU A 387 9.49 -16.51 -4.26
N PRO A 388 8.32 -16.97 -4.75
CA PRO A 388 7.06 -16.24 -4.60
C PRO A 388 6.62 -15.92 -3.16
N PHE A 389 6.94 -16.77 -2.20
CA PHE A 389 6.53 -16.64 -0.79
C PHE A 389 7.67 -16.20 0.13
N GLU A 390 8.84 -15.84 -0.41
CA GLU A 390 9.92 -15.30 0.41
C GLU A 390 9.51 -14.00 1.11
N PRO A 391 10.01 -13.75 2.33
CA PRO A 391 9.82 -12.47 2.99
C PRO A 391 10.29 -11.30 2.12
N LEU A 392 9.58 -10.18 2.19
CA LEU A 392 9.96 -8.99 1.44
C LEU A 392 11.32 -8.44 1.92
N PRO A 393 12.18 -7.96 1.00
CA PRO A 393 13.50 -7.47 1.35
C PRO A 393 13.41 -6.11 2.07
N ALA A 394 14.34 -5.85 3.00
CA ALA A 394 14.42 -4.54 3.68
C ALA A 394 14.71 -3.35 2.74
N LYS A 395 15.41 -3.63 1.64
CA LYS A 395 15.75 -2.69 0.57
C LYS A 395 15.39 -3.32 -0.76
N SER A 396 14.78 -2.56 -1.66
CA SER A 396 14.54 -3.07 -3.00
C SER A 396 15.87 -3.31 -3.74
N PRO A 397 15.92 -4.22 -4.72
CA PRO A 397 17.12 -4.49 -5.52
C PRO A 397 17.80 -3.24 -6.08
N GLY A 398 17.03 -2.23 -6.45
CA GLY A 398 17.46 -0.94 -7.00
C GLY A 398 18.09 0.02 -5.99
N MET A 399 17.89 -0.20 -4.69
CA MET A 399 18.42 0.66 -3.64
C MET A 399 19.93 0.51 -3.44
N LEU A 400 20.55 1.56 -2.88
CA LEU A 400 21.95 1.55 -2.51
C LEU A 400 22.20 0.50 -1.41
N PRO A 401 23.10 -0.49 -1.64
CA PRO A 401 23.46 -1.46 -0.64
C PRO A 401 24.08 -0.80 0.60
N ASP A 402 23.93 -1.44 1.77
CA ASP A 402 24.55 -0.95 2.99
C ASP A 402 26.06 -0.82 2.85
N ARG A 403 26.63 0.25 3.40
CA ARG A 403 28.06 0.60 3.37
C ARG A 403 28.63 0.91 1.98
N ALA A 404 27.84 0.84 0.92
CA ALA A 404 28.27 1.31 -0.39
C ALA A 404 28.32 2.85 -0.40
N ALA A 405 29.35 3.41 -1.05
CA ALA A 405 29.45 4.86 -1.19
C ALA A 405 28.29 5.40 -2.06
N PRO A 406 27.60 6.47 -1.62
CA PRO A 406 26.60 7.14 -2.45
C PRO A 406 27.27 7.85 -3.64
N PHE A 407 26.47 8.25 -4.62
CA PHE A 407 26.95 9.06 -5.75
C PHE A 407 27.50 10.41 -5.27
N HIS A 408 26.80 11.03 -4.31
CA HIS A 408 27.19 12.29 -3.68
C HIS A 408 27.10 12.14 -2.16
N ALA A 409 28.11 12.60 -1.43
CA ALA A 409 28.10 12.56 0.03
C ALA A 409 27.39 13.81 0.59
N HIS A 410 26.43 13.61 1.50
CA HIS A 410 25.68 14.70 2.14
C HIS A 410 25.08 14.25 3.48
N GLU A 411 24.74 15.21 4.34
CA GLU A 411 24.13 14.99 5.66
C GLU A 411 22.58 15.07 5.60
N GLY A 412 21.99 14.48 4.55
CA GLY A 412 20.53 14.50 4.35
C GLY A 412 19.92 15.81 3.84
N ILE A 413 20.72 16.83 3.50
CA ILE A 413 20.25 18.11 2.96
C ILE A 413 20.97 18.42 1.64
N LEU A 414 20.21 18.78 0.62
CA LEU A 414 20.69 19.34 -0.64
C LEU A 414 19.99 20.67 -0.90
N VAL A 415 20.44 21.43 -1.90
CA VAL A 415 19.91 22.78 -2.16
C VAL A 415 19.65 22.99 -3.65
N ASP A 416 18.66 23.82 -3.97
CA ASP A 416 18.51 24.43 -5.28
C ASP A 416 19.26 25.78 -5.28
N ASP A 417 20.55 25.74 -5.58
CA ASP A 417 21.41 26.93 -5.63
C ASP A 417 22.58 26.73 -6.61
N GLN A 418 22.55 27.46 -7.72
CA GLN A 418 23.53 27.31 -8.79
C GLN A 418 24.95 27.65 -8.30
N GLY A 419 25.87 26.73 -8.53
CA GLY A 419 27.27 26.87 -8.09
C GLY A 419 27.56 26.29 -6.70
N HIS A 420 26.53 25.86 -5.96
CA HIS A 420 26.72 25.18 -4.68
C HIS A 420 27.19 23.72 -4.89
N PRO A 421 28.09 23.18 -4.03
CA PRO A 421 28.52 21.78 -4.11
C PRO A 421 27.37 20.78 -3.96
N HIS A 422 26.31 21.16 -3.23
CA HIS A 422 25.10 20.36 -3.00
C HIS A 422 23.92 20.78 -3.91
N ASP A 423 24.19 21.44 -5.04
CA ASP A 423 23.15 21.85 -6.00
C ASP A 423 22.45 20.63 -6.64
N LEU A 424 21.20 20.38 -6.24
CA LEU A 424 20.45 19.18 -6.59
C LEU A 424 20.19 19.08 -8.10
N ALA A 425 19.91 20.20 -8.77
CA ALA A 425 19.67 20.19 -10.22
C ALA A 425 20.92 19.73 -10.98
N ARG A 426 22.08 20.36 -10.73
CA ARG A 426 23.36 19.96 -11.34
C ARG A 426 23.72 18.51 -11.04
N LEU A 427 23.58 18.07 -9.78
CA LEU A 427 23.89 16.70 -9.41
C LEU A 427 22.97 15.69 -10.11
N THR A 428 21.70 16.04 -10.32
CA THR A 428 20.76 15.21 -11.08
C THR A 428 21.19 15.10 -12.55
N GLU A 429 21.59 16.21 -13.18
CA GLU A 429 22.14 16.22 -14.54
C GLU A 429 23.40 15.36 -14.65
N GLU A 430 24.30 15.42 -13.65
CA GLU A 430 25.50 14.60 -13.58
C GLU A 430 25.20 13.10 -13.46
N VAL A 431 24.17 12.71 -12.69
CA VAL A 431 23.72 11.31 -12.64
C VAL A 431 23.23 10.85 -14.01
N LEU A 432 22.39 11.65 -14.68
CA LEU A 432 21.89 11.31 -16.02
C LEU A 432 23.01 11.15 -17.04
N ALA A 433 23.97 12.08 -17.05
CA ALA A 433 25.16 12.01 -17.88
C ALA A 433 26.01 10.76 -17.54
N ARG A 434 26.16 10.43 -16.25
CA ARG A 434 26.91 9.24 -15.80
C ARG A 434 26.32 7.94 -16.32
N VAL A 435 25.00 7.87 -16.47
CA VAL A 435 24.31 6.68 -16.98
C VAL A 435 24.01 6.77 -18.48
N ASP A 436 24.66 7.67 -19.21
CA ASP A 436 24.52 7.81 -20.66
C ASP A 436 23.06 8.01 -21.10
N VAL A 437 22.39 8.96 -20.44
CA VAL A 437 21.03 9.41 -20.78
C VAL A 437 21.08 10.88 -21.17
N THR A 438 20.36 11.24 -22.23
CA THR A 438 20.22 12.64 -22.64
C THR A 438 19.59 13.47 -21.52
N VAL A 439 20.33 14.47 -21.06
CA VAL A 439 19.86 15.40 -20.03
C VAL A 439 18.73 16.27 -20.60
N PRO A 440 17.54 16.30 -19.98
CA PRO A 440 16.47 17.20 -20.40
C PRO A 440 16.87 18.67 -20.27
N ASP A 441 16.38 19.52 -21.17
CA ASP A 441 16.81 20.93 -21.29
C ASP A 441 16.59 21.80 -20.04
N ASP A 442 15.73 21.39 -19.08
CA ASP A 442 15.39 22.22 -17.91
C ASP A 442 15.04 21.39 -16.65
N VAL A 443 16.03 20.63 -16.14
CA VAL A 443 15.90 19.84 -14.90
C VAL A 443 15.58 20.73 -13.70
N ARG A 444 16.19 21.92 -13.60
CA ARG A 444 15.97 22.85 -12.47
C ARG A 444 14.53 23.35 -12.42
N ARG A 445 13.94 23.76 -13.54
CA ARG A 445 12.52 24.18 -13.55
C ARG A 445 11.59 23.06 -13.12
N TRP A 446 11.83 21.84 -13.61
CA TRP A 446 11.02 20.68 -13.21
C TRP A 446 11.12 20.42 -11.71
N LEU A 447 12.34 20.50 -11.14
CA LEU A 447 12.57 20.39 -9.70
C LEU A 447 11.77 21.44 -8.90
N GLN A 448 11.76 22.69 -9.38
CA GLN A 448 11.08 23.81 -8.70
C GLN A 448 9.56 23.76 -8.79
N ARG A 449 9.00 23.22 -9.87
CA ARG A 449 7.55 23.33 -10.18
C ARG A 449 6.78 22.03 -10.01
N ASP A 450 7.37 20.92 -10.45
CA ASP A 450 6.63 19.70 -10.75
C ASP A 450 7.05 18.54 -9.83
N PHE A 451 8.34 18.46 -9.47
CA PHE A 451 8.89 17.32 -8.72
C PHE A 451 8.15 17.00 -7.43
N PHE A 452 7.90 17.98 -6.55
CA PHE A 452 7.28 17.68 -5.26
C PHE A 452 5.85 17.14 -5.40
N ALA A 453 5.08 17.64 -6.37
CA ALA A 453 3.72 17.16 -6.62
C ALA A 453 3.74 15.72 -7.16
N PHE A 454 4.65 15.43 -8.10
CA PHE A 454 4.91 14.09 -8.60
C PHE A 454 5.33 13.14 -7.47
N HIS A 455 6.32 13.54 -6.68
CA HIS A 455 6.85 12.77 -5.56
C HIS A 455 5.79 12.48 -4.49
N LEU A 456 4.99 13.49 -4.13
CA LEU A 456 3.88 13.33 -3.19
C LEU A 456 2.87 12.29 -3.68
N GLN A 457 2.54 12.29 -4.97
CA GLN A 457 1.63 11.29 -5.56
C GLN A 457 2.26 9.88 -5.54
N ARG A 458 3.53 9.76 -5.91
CA ARG A 458 4.25 8.48 -5.93
C ARG A 458 4.43 7.89 -4.53
N TYR A 459 4.68 8.73 -3.53
CA TYR A 459 4.88 8.34 -2.14
C TYR A 459 3.62 8.49 -1.28
N SER A 460 2.44 8.29 -1.89
CA SER A 460 1.17 8.15 -1.18
C SER A 460 0.51 6.81 -1.54
N LYS A 461 0.05 6.07 -0.54
CA LYS A 461 -0.65 4.77 -0.69
C LYS A 461 -1.59 4.56 0.50
N SER A 462 -2.73 3.92 0.28
CA SER A 462 -3.70 3.57 1.33
C SER A 462 -4.07 4.77 2.21
N ARG A 463 -4.39 5.92 1.58
CA ARG A 463 -4.70 7.22 2.23
C ARG A 463 -3.55 7.82 3.06
N ARG A 464 -2.39 7.16 3.13
CA ARG A 464 -1.20 7.64 3.83
C ARG A 464 -0.30 8.39 2.85
N LYS A 465 0.02 9.64 3.19
CA LYS A 465 0.91 10.52 2.40
C LYS A 465 2.27 10.59 3.07
N ALA A 466 3.29 10.08 2.39
CA ALA A 466 4.63 9.95 2.95
C ALA A 466 5.75 10.37 1.97
N PRO A 467 5.71 11.60 1.40
CA PRO A 467 6.82 12.10 0.59
C PRO A 467 8.10 12.18 1.43
N ILE A 468 9.21 11.67 0.90
CA ILE A 468 10.50 11.62 1.62
C ILE A 468 11.52 12.71 1.25
N TYR A 469 11.20 13.55 0.25
CA TYR A 469 12.02 14.70 -0.17
C TYR A 469 11.22 15.96 0.10
N TRP A 470 11.72 16.80 1.01
CA TRP A 470 10.96 17.94 1.54
C TRP A 470 11.55 19.26 1.09
N PRO A 471 10.83 20.05 0.27
CA PRO A 471 11.27 21.39 -0.12
C PRO A 471 10.90 22.39 0.98
N LEU A 472 11.89 22.75 1.80
CA LEU A 472 11.81 23.88 2.73
C LEU A 472 12.33 25.13 2.03
N THR A 473 11.47 26.10 1.80
CA THR A 473 11.73 27.18 0.84
C THR A 473 11.46 28.55 1.43
N THR A 474 12.11 29.56 0.86
CA THR A 474 11.72 30.96 1.01
C THR A 474 10.29 31.21 0.49
N THR A 475 9.69 32.32 0.90
CA THR A 475 8.32 32.72 0.52
C THR A 475 8.12 32.76 -1.00
N SER A 476 9.06 33.35 -1.74
CA SER A 476 9.01 33.41 -3.21
C SER A 476 9.30 32.07 -3.90
N GLY A 477 10.00 31.13 -3.26
CA GLY A 477 10.53 29.93 -3.93
C GLY A 477 11.94 30.06 -4.48
N SER A 478 12.57 31.22 -4.30
CA SER A 478 13.89 31.56 -4.86
C SER A 478 15.04 30.71 -4.33
N TYR A 479 14.89 30.15 -3.12
CA TYR A 479 15.88 29.29 -2.49
C TYR A 479 15.18 28.15 -1.75
N THR A 480 15.53 26.91 -2.13
CA THR A 480 14.91 25.70 -1.60
C THR A 480 15.96 24.77 -1.04
N LEU A 481 15.82 24.42 0.24
CA LEU A 481 16.52 23.30 0.86
C LEU A 481 15.68 22.05 0.68
N TRP A 482 16.28 21.00 0.14
CA TRP A 482 15.67 19.69 0.01
C TRP A 482 16.16 18.79 1.14
N VAL A 483 15.27 18.50 2.09
CA VAL A 483 15.56 17.67 3.26
C VAL A 483 15.10 16.24 3.01
N TYR A 484 15.97 15.27 3.29
CA TYR A 484 15.72 13.84 3.13
C TYR A 484 15.19 13.25 4.44
N TYR A 485 13.90 12.89 4.46
CA TYR A 485 13.21 12.35 5.64
C TYR A 485 13.96 11.18 6.31
N PRO A 486 14.47 10.18 5.56
CA PRO A 486 15.24 9.09 6.14
C PRO A 486 16.47 9.53 6.98
N SER A 487 17.08 10.67 6.65
CA SER A 487 18.27 11.17 7.35
C SER A 487 17.97 12.19 8.44
N LEU A 488 16.71 12.36 8.84
CA LEU A 488 16.34 13.32 9.87
C LEU A 488 16.96 12.98 11.22
N THR A 489 17.45 14.02 11.87
CA THR A 489 17.95 13.99 13.24
C THR A 489 17.49 15.26 13.98
N SER A 490 17.74 15.31 15.29
CA SER A 490 17.57 16.55 16.06
C SER A 490 18.52 17.68 15.63
N GLN A 491 19.53 17.39 14.80
CA GLN A 491 20.47 18.39 14.28
C GLN A 491 20.08 18.91 12.90
N THR A 492 19.15 18.28 12.19
CA THR A 492 18.84 18.64 10.78
C THR A 492 18.53 20.12 10.59
N LEU A 493 17.73 20.74 11.47
CA LEU A 493 17.40 22.17 11.33
C LEU A 493 18.61 23.06 11.63
N TYR A 494 19.47 22.69 12.58
CA TYR A 494 20.71 23.42 12.85
C TYR A 494 21.70 23.31 11.68
N THR A 495 21.86 22.12 11.09
CA THR A 495 22.65 21.90 9.88
C THR A 495 22.12 22.74 8.71
N ALA A 496 20.79 22.75 8.50
CA ALA A 496 20.16 23.60 7.47
C ALA A 496 20.53 25.08 7.64
N ILE A 497 20.51 25.58 8.88
CA ILE A 497 20.84 26.97 9.19
C ILE A 497 22.34 27.24 8.96
N ASN A 498 23.21 26.47 9.63
CA ASN A 498 24.64 26.77 9.72
C ASN A 498 25.40 26.51 8.43
N ASP A 499 25.00 25.47 7.69
CA ASP A 499 25.79 24.99 6.54
C ASP A 499 25.22 25.48 5.21
N PHE A 500 23.96 25.93 5.19
CA PHE A 500 23.30 26.39 3.96
C PHE A 500 22.78 27.83 4.05
N VAL A 501 21.90 28.14 5.01
CA VAL A 501 21.24 29.47 5.05
C VAL A 501 22.20 30.60 5.45
N GLU A 502 22.97 30.44 6.52
CA GLU A 502 23.94 31.45 6.99
C GLU A 502 25.04 31.75 5.96
N PRO A 503 25.69 30.74 5.34
CA PRO A 503 26.66 30.98 4.27
C PRO A 503 26.04 31.72 3.07
N LYS A 504 24.82 31.35 2.65
CA LYS A 504 24.13 32.02 1.56
C LYS A 504 23.76 33.46 1.92
N LEU A 505 23.29 33.69 3.14
CA LEU A 505 22.96 35.01 3.65
C LEU A 505 24.20 35.92 3.65
N LYS A 506 25.35 35.40 4.09
CA LYS A 506 26.62 36.13 4.05
C LYS A 506 27.04 36.49 2.61
N GLN A 507 26.87 35.58 1.66
CA GLN A 507 27.13 35.84 0.25
C GLN A 507 26.23 36.95 -0.29
N VAL A 508 24.91 36.81 -0.12
CA VAL A 508 23.92 37.79 -0.61
C VAL A 508 24.13 39.15 0.05
N GLY A 509 24.40 39.21 1.36
CA GLY A 509 24.69 40.45 2.07
C GLY A 509 25.97 41.15 1.58
N ALA A 510 26.98 40.39 1.16
CA ALA A 510 28.17 40.94 0.53
C ALA A 510 27.86 41.56 -0.85
N ASP A 511 27.04 40.89 -1.66
CA ASP A 511 26.60 41.38 -2.97
C ASP A 511 25.73 42.64 -2.86
N VAL A 512 24.79 42.66 -1.89
CA VAL A 512 23.99 43.84 -1.53
C VAL A 512 24.91 45.00 -1.12
N THR A 513 25.92 44.72 -0.30
CA THR A 513 26.88 45.74 0.15
C THR A 513 27.72 46.28 -1.01
N ALA A 514 28.18 45.42 -1.92
CA ALA A 514 28.93 45.82 -3.10
C ALA A 514 28.11 46.74 -4.02
N LEU A 515 26.85 46.39 -4.29
CA LEU A 515 25.95 47.25 -5.07
C LEU A 515 25.58 48.54 -4.33
N ARG A 516 25.39 48.49 -3.00
CA ARG A 516 25.17 49.69 -2.18
C ARG A 516 26.33 50.67 -2.33
N ASN A 517 27.57 50.17 -2.27
CA ASN A 517 28.78 50.96 -2.36
C ASN A 517 29.00 51.62 -3.74
N LYS A 518 28.41 51.08 -4.82
CA LYS A 518 28.40 51.76 -6.12
C LYS A 518 27.63 53.10 -6.10
N GLY A 519 26.74 53.32 -5.12
CA GLY A 519 26.05 54.60 -4.94
C GLY A 519 25.38 55.11 -6.22
N LEU A 520 25.70 56.34 -6.61
CA LEU A 520 25.20 57.00 -7.83
C LEU A 520 25.76 56.41 -9.15
N ALA A 521 26.78 55.54 -9.08
CA ALA A 521 27.34 54.86 -10.25
C ALA A 521 26.57 53.59 -10.63
N ARG A 522 25.46 53.28 -9.94
CA ARG A 522 24.57 52.17 -10.29
C ARG A 522 23.87 52.45 -11.61
N THR A 523 23.93 51.49 -12.51
CA THR A 523 23.08 51.46 -13.70
C THR A 523 21.64 51.08 -13.31
N ARG A 524 20.69 51.24 -14.23
CA ARG A 524 19.31 50.76 -14.03
C ARG A 524 19.24 49.26 -13.72
N ASP A 525 20.15 48.48 -14.29
CA ASP A 525 20.21 47.03 -14.05
C ASP A 525 20.83 46.73 -12.67
N ASP A 526 21.83 47.52 -12.23
CA ASP A 526 22.33 47.45 -10.85
C ASP A 526 21.25 47.81 -9.81
N GLU A 527 20.38 48.78 -10.10
CA GLU A 527 19.25 49.14 -9.22
C GLU A 527 18.27 47.98 -9.08
N LYS A 528 17.86 47.37 -10.20
CA LYS A 528 16.97 46.20 -10.18
C LYS A 528 17.59 45.01 -9.44
N GLN A 529 18.87 44.73 -9.69
CA GLN A 529 19.57 43.66 -9.02
C GLN A 529 19.71 43.93 -7.52
N PHE A 530 19.96 45.17 -7.13
CA PHE A 530 20.02 45.58 -5.73
C PHE A 530 18.69 45.35 -5.01
N GLU A 531 17.57 45.80 -5.60
CA GLU A 531 16.23 45.56 -5.03
C GLU A 531 15.91 44.06 -4.91
N ALA A 532 16.22 43.28 -5.95
CA ALA A 532 16.01 41.83 -5.94
C ALA A 532 16.83 41.13 -4.85
N LEU A 533 18.12 41.51 -4.70
CA LEU A 533 18.99 40.94 -3.67
C LEU A 533 18.57 41.37 -2.26
N GLN A 534 18.08 42.59 -2.06
CA GLN A 534 17.53 43.01 -0.76
C GLN A 534 16.28 42.22 -0.38
N ALA A 535 15.36 42.01 -1.33
CA ALA A 535 14.18 41.18 -1.10
C ALA A 535 14.60 39.73 -0.78
N PHE A 536 15.57 39.19 -1.51
CA PHE A 536 16.09 37.85 -1.28
C PHE A 536 16.81 37.71 0.08
N GLU A 537 17.60 38.71 0.48
CA GLU A 537 18.25 38.76 1.79
C GLU A 537 17.21 38.70 2.92
N LEU A 538 16.13 39.47 2.82
CA LEU A 538 15.03 39.44 3.78
C LEU A 538 14.35 38.06 3.84
N GLU A 539 14.09 37.43 2.70
CA GLU A 539 13.49 36.09 2.67
C GLU A 539 14.41 35.02 3.30
N LEU A 540 15.73 35.13 3.11
CA LEU A 540 16.70 34.23 3.75
C LEU A 540 16.74 34.43 5.27
N ILE A 541 16.65 35.69 5.75
CA ILE A 541 16.52 36.01 7.18
C ILE A 541 15.23 35.39 7.74
N GLU A 542 14.10 35.54 7.05
CA GLU A 542 12.82 34.94 7.46
C GLU A 542 12.91 33.40 7.53
N LEU A 543 13.51 32.77 6.53
CA LEU A 543 13.72 31.32 6.52
C LEU A 543 14.59 30.88 7.71
N ARG A 544 15.73 31.55 7.93
CA ARG A 544 16.63 31.28 9.06
C ARG A 544 15.90 31.42 10.40
N ASP A 545 15.20 32.52 10.61
CA ASP A 545 14.56 32.83 11.88
C ASP A 545 13.42 31.83 12.18
N ASN A 546 12.67 31.40 11.15
CA ASN A 546 11.69 30.33 11.29
C ASN A 546 12.33 28.99 11.65
N LEU A 547 13.44 28.61 11.01
CA LEU A 547 14.17 27.38 11.35
C LEU A 547 14.73 27.45 12.77
N LEU A 548 15.35 28.57 13.18
CA LEU A 548 15.89 28.79 14.52
C LEU A 548 14.81 28.70 15.60
N LYS A 549 13.61 29.20 15.32
CA LYS A 549 12.46 29.10 16.22
C LYS A 549 12.04 27.65 16.47
N LEU A 550 12.14 26.79 15.46
CA LEU A 550 11.68 25.39 15.53
C LEU A 550 12.77 24.45 16.07
N ALA A 551 14.05 24.71 15.75
CA ALA A 551 15.18 23.82 16.03
C ALA A 551 15.32 23.35 17.50
N PRO A 552 15.10 24.17 18.55
CA PRO A 552 15.26 23.73 19.94
C PRO A 552 14.31 22.60 20.35
N THR A 553 13.09 22.60 19.82
CA THR A 553 12.03 21.64 20.19
C THR A 553 11.87 20.53 19.16
N TYR A 554 12.40 20.71 17.95
CA TYR A 554 12.28 19.73 16.87
C TYR A 554 13.23 18.54 17.06
N LYS A 555 12.70 17.45 17.63
CA LYS A 555 13.38 16.16 17.75
C LYS A 555 12.53 15.08 17.05
N PRO A 556 12.67 14.92 15.72
CA PRO A 556 11.84 14.00 14.96
C PRO A 556 12.16 12.54 15.33
N ASN A 557 11.17 11.67 15.19
CA ASN A 557 11.31 10.23 15.28
C ASN A 557 10.58 9.59 14.09
N HIS A 558 11.24 8.67 13.38
CA HIS A 558 10.67 7.98 12.22
C HIS A 558 9.42 7.16 12.56
N ASP A 559 9.29 6.68 13.81
CA ASP A 559 8.10 5.98 14.27
C ASP A 559 6.84 6.86 14.24
N ASP A 560 6.96 8.19 14.22
CA ASP A 560 5.81 9.10 14.08
C ASP A 560 5.28 9.17 12.63
N GLY A 561 6.13 8.77 11.68
CA GLY A 561 5.87 8.83 10.25
C GLY A 561 5.96 10.23 9.66
N VAL A 562 6.06 10.27 8.32
CA VAL A 562 6.38 11.48 7.54
C VAL A 562 5.47 12.66 7.86
N GLN A 563 4.15 12.43 7.89
CA GLN A 563 3.17 13.51 8.06
C GLN A 563 3.29 14.19 9.42
N ILE A 564 3.52 13.44 10.50
CA ILE A 564 3.72 14.01 11.84
C ILE A 564 5.08 14.69 11.93
N SER A 565 6.15 14.05 11.44
CA SER A 565 7.50 14.61 11.47
C SER A 565 7.61 15.92 10.66
N ALA A 566 6.85 16.07 9.58
CA ALA A 566 6.80 17.29 8.77
C ALA A 566 5.83 18.35 9.30
N ALA A 567 4.91 18.00 10.20
CA ALA A 567 3.83 18.90 10.64
C ALA A 567 4.33 20.24 11.21
N PRO A 568 5.36 20.33 12.09
CA PRO A 568 5.84 21.62 12.58
C PRO A 568 6.42 22.53 11.48
N LEU A 569 6.88 21.93 10.39
CA LEU A 569 7.53 22.62 9.27
C LEU A 569 6.53 23.12 8.22
N TRP A 570 5.21 22.94 8.45
CA TRP A 570 4.15 23.30 7.50
C TRP A 570 4.25 24.72 6.89
N PRO A 571 4.71 25.77 7.62
CA PRO A 571 4.82 27.11 7.03
C PRO A 571 5.85 27.20 5.90
N LEU A 572 6.85 26.31 5.89
CA LEU A 572 7.99 26.32 4.98
C LEU A 572 7.72 25.57 3.66
N PHE A 573 6.60 24.86 3.54
CA PHE A 573 6.19 24.18 2.31
C PHE A 573 5.33 25.09 1.42
N ARG A 574 5.67 25.21 0.12
CA ARG A 574 4.85 26.00 -0.84
C ARG A 574 3.69 25.22 -1.46
N HIS A 575 3.77 23.89 -1.53
CA HIS A 575 2.73 23.06 -2.12
C HIS A 575 1.45 23.08 -1.26
N LYS A 576 0.46 23.88 -1.68
CA LYS A 576 -0.73 24.22 -0.88
C LYS A 576 -1.54 23.02 -0.37
N PRO A 577 -1.81 21.97 -1.17
CA PRO A 577 -2.51 20.79 -0.67
C PRO A 577 -1.76 20.09 0.47
N TRP A 578 -0.42 19.99 0.37
CA TRP A 578 0.40 19.37 1.42
C TRP A 578 0.53 20.26 2.65
N GLN A 579 0.76 21.55 2.44
CA GLN A 579 0.79 22.56 3.50
C GLN A 579 -0.51 22.52 4.34
N LYS A 580 -1.67 22.38 3.71
CA LYS A 580 -2.96 22.23 4.41
C LYS A 580 -3.00 20.96 5.26
N VAL A 581 -2.63 19.81 4.69
CA VAL A 581 -2.58 18.52 5.43
C VAL A 581 -1.68 18.63 6.66
N LEU A 582 -0.49 19.21 6.51
CA LEU A 582 0.45 19.38 7.62
C LEU A 582 -0.07 20.36 8.68
N LYS A 583 -0.68 21.47 8.27
CA LYS A 583 -1.29 22.43 9.20
C LYS A 583 -2.43 21.77 10.00
N ASP A 584 -3.30 21.03 9.34
CA ASP A 584 -4.39 20.30 9.99
C ASP A 584 -3.85 19.25 10.97
N THR A 585 -2.76 18.57 10.60
CA THR A 585 -2.05 17.61 11.47
C THR A 585 -1.43 18.29 12.69
N TRP A 586 -0.80 19.45 12.48
CA TRP A 586 -0.22 20.26 13.55
C TRP A 586 -1.31 20.71 14.55
N THR A 587 -2.45 21.18 14.06
CA THR A 587 -3.60 21.53 14.93
C THR A 587 -4.14 20.33 15.72
N LYS A 588 -4.12 19.12 15.15
CA LYS A 588 -4.50 17.88 15.87
C LYS A 588 -3.47 17.51 16.95
N LEU A 589 -2.17 17.71 16.68
CA LEU A 589 -1.12 17.58 17.69
C LEU A 589 -1.30 18.59 18.83
N GLU A 590 -1.61 19.85 18.52
CA GLU A 590 -1.90 20.89 19.52
C GLU A 590 -3.08 20.53 20.42
N LYS A 591 -4.10 19.85 19.89
CA LYS A 591 -5.26 19.36 20.65
C LYS A 591 -5.02 18.07 21.43
N GLY A 592 -3.95 17.35 21.11
CA GLY A 592 -3.58 16.08 21.74
C GLY A 592 -4.23 14.83 21.12
N ASP A 593 -4.73 14.93 19.88
CA ASP A 593 -5.28 13.78 19.13
C ASP A 593 -4.19 12.77 18.72
N HIS A 594 -2.93 13.22 18.73
CA HIS A 594 -1.75 12.46 18.33
C HIS A 594 -0.70 12.41 19.44
N ASP A 595 -1.12 12.40 20.71
CA ASP A 595 -0.18 12.34 21.85
C ASP A 595 0.65 11.04 21.88
N TRP A 596 0.24 10.03 21.11
CA TRP A 596 1.04 8.82 20.83
C TRP A 596 2.29 9.10 19.98
N ALA A 597 2.46 10.26 19.36
CA ALA A 597 3.65 10.63 18.59
C ALA A 597 4.78 11.17 19.49
N HIS A 598 6.02 10.78 19.24
CA HIS A 598 7.20 11.20 20.01
C HIS A 598 7.35 12.72 19.93
N LEU A 599 7.02 13.30 18.79
CA LEU A 599 7.03 14.75 18.60
C LEU A 599 6.09 15.46 19.57
N ALA A 600 4.93 14.89 19.91
CA ALA A 600 4.02 15.47 20.89
C ALA A 600 4.67 15.59 22.28
N MET A 601 5.51 14.62 22.67
CA MET A 601 6.25 14.65 23.93
C MET A 601 7.28 15.79 23.98
N ASN A 602 7.84 16.19 22.84
CA ASN A 602 8.79 17.31 22.79
C ASN A 602 8.11 18.66 23.00
N TYR A 603 6.90 18.84 22.45
CA TYR A 603 6.17 20.12 22.51
C TYR A 603 5.27 20.23 23.75
N TRP A 604 4.69 19.13 24.22
CA TRP A 604 3.72 19.10 25.33
C TRP A 604 4.00 17.96 26.34
N PRO A 605 5.19 17.90 26.96
CA PRO A 605 5.60 16.77 27.82
C PRO A 605 4.64 16.54 29.00
N GLU A 606 4.23 17.60 29.70
CA GLU A 606 3.33 17.48 30.87
C GLU A 606 2.00 16.83 30.49
N ARG A 607 1.39 17.27 29.38
CA ARG A 607 0.12 16.73 28.87
C ARG A 607 0.24 15.25 28.52
N VAL A 608 1.31 14.88 27.82
CA VAL A 608 1.54 13.49 27.40
C VAL A 608 1.78 12.59 28.62
N CYS A 609 2.58 13.04 29.59
CA CYS A 609 2.81 12.33 30.86
C CYS A 609 1.51 12.09 31.64
N GLU A 610 0.63 13.09 31.75
CA GLU A 610 -0.66 12.92 32.43
C GLU A 610 -1.55 11.88 31.74
N LYS A 611 -1.57 11.84 30.39
CA LYS A 611 -2.32 10.81 29.67
C LYS A 611 -1.74 9.40 29.83
N CYS A 612 -0.41 9.27 29.96
CA CYS A 612 0.24 7.97 30.19
C CYS A 612 -0.24 7.30 31.49
N LYS A 613 -0.73 8.07 32.47
CA LYS A 613 -1.26 7.51 33.72
C LYS A 613 -2.53 6.68 33.52
N THR A 614 -3.30 6.93 32.48
CA THR A 614 -4.61 6.29 32.23
C THR A 614 -4.69 5.53 30.90
N ASP A 615 -3.76 5.77 29.97
CA ASP A 615 -3.66 5.03 28.71
C ASP A 615 -2.38 4.19 28.68
N LYS A 616 -2.52 2.88 28.93
CA LYS A 616 -1.41 1.93 28.97
C LYS A 616 -0.71 1.79 27.61
N SER A 617 -1.48 1.82 26.52
CA SER A 617 -0.91 1.73 25.17
C SER A 617 -0.04 2.95 24.87
N LEU A 618 -0.47 4.14 25.28
CA LEU A 618 0.33 5.36 25.18
C LEU A 618 1.59 5.29 26.07
N ALA A 619 1.45 4.79 27.30
CA ALA A 619 2.57 4.63 28.22
C ALA A 619 3.66 3.69 27.65
N ILE A 620 3.26 2.56 27.06
CA ILE A 620 4.16 1.63 26.35
C ILE A 620 4.87 2.34 25.21
N ALA A 621 4.13 3.06 24.35
CA ALA A 621 4.70 3.77 23.21
C ALA A 621 5.77 4.82 23.62
N ARG A 622 5.76 5.26 24.88
CA ARG A 622 6.68 6.24 25.46
C ARG A 622 7.74 5.66 26.40
N GLY A 623 7.68 4.37 26.71
CA GLY A 623 8.50 3.80 27.79
C GLY A 623 8.23 4.44 29.15
N LEU A 624 7.01 4.92 29.38
CA LEU A 624 6.56 5.58 30.62
C LEU A 624 5.56 4.70 31.39
N GLU A 625 5.70 3.38 31.27
CA GLU A 625 4.80 2.41 31.90
C GLU A 625 4.79 2.52 33.43
N ASP A 626 5.89 2.99 34.04
CA ASP A 626 5.98 3.27 35.47
C ASP A 626 4.99 4.34 35.95
N LEU A 627 4.48 5.19 35.04
CA LEU A 627 3.47 6.21 35.35
C LEU A 627 2.03 5.66 35.28
N TYR A 628 1.81 4.52 34.63
CA TYR A 628 0.47 3.99 34.40
C TYR A 628 -0.16 3.47 35.71
N VAL A 629 -1.40 3.87 35.95
CA VAL A 629 -2.19 3.45 37.11
C VAL A 629 -3.34 2.58 36.62
N GLU A 630 -3.35 1.31 37.00
CA GLU A 630 -4.41 0.38 36.62
C GLU A 630 -5.75 0.81 37.25
N PRO A 631 -6.82 1.00 36.45
CA PRO A 631 -8.11 1.42 36.98
C PRO A 631 -8.70 0.36 37.90
N GLU A 632 -9.30 0.78 39.02
CA GLU A 632 -9.99 -0.14 39.93
C GLU A 632 -11.06 -0.95 39.20
N ALA A 633 -11.06 -2.27 39.41
CA ALA A 633 -12.00 -3.18 38.76
C ALA A 633 -13.44 -2.78 39.08
N ALA A 634 -14.20 -2.37 38.06
CA ALA A 634 -15.60 -1.99 38.24
C ALA A 634 -16.38 -3.15 38.91
N PRO A 635 -17.18 -2.88 39.95
CA PRO A 635 -17.91 -3.93 40.66
C PRO A 635 -18.84 -4.66 39.68
N LYS A 636 -18.74 -6.00 39.64
CA LYS A 636 -19.60 -6.85 38.81
C LYS A 636 -21.06 -6.57 39.18
N LYS A 637 -21.81 -5.92 38.28
CA LYS A 637 -23.26 -5.79 38.44
C LYS A 637 -23.87 -7.19 38.56
N PRO A 638 -24.62 -7.51 39.64
CA PRO A 638 -25.23 -8.82 39.77
C PRO A 638 -26.22 -9.02 38.61
N ARG A 639 -26.06 -10.12 37.88
CA ARG A 639 -27.05 -10.57 36.87
C ARG A 639 -28.41 -10.66 37.57
N GLY A 640 -29.35 -9.81 37.16
CA GLY A 640 -30.72 -9.86 37.67
C GLY A 640 -31.30 -11.25 37.42
N LYS A 641 -31.66 -11.94 38.52
CA LYS A 641 -32.51 -13.14 38.47
C LYS A 641 -33.81 -12.74 37.78
N LYS A 642 -34.12 -13.35 36.64
CA LYS A 642 -35.50 -13.40 36.13
C LYS A 642 -36.33 -14.09 37.21
N ASN A 643 -37.29 -13.38 37.77
CA ASN A 643 -38.33 -13.97 38.62
C ASN A 643 -39.06 -15.03 37.78
N ALA A 644 -39.03 -16.27 38.25
CA ALA A 644 -39.98 -17.28 37.83
C ALA A 644 -41.37 -16.80 38.27
N GLY A 645 -42.29 -16.64 37.32
CA GLY A 645 -43.69 -16.40 37.62
C GLY A 645 -44.25 -17.61 38.35
N SER A 646 -44.84 -17.34 39.51
CA SER A 646 -45.79 -18.22 40.20
C SER A 646 -47.13 -18.15 39.46
N ASP A 647 -47.55 -19.25 38.86
CA ASP A 647 -48.95 -19.47 38.50
C ASP A 647 -49.67 -20.01 39.75
N GLU A 648 -50.61 -19.21 40.26
CA GLU A 648 -51.80 -19.66 41.00
C GLU A 648 -52.99 -19.70 40.02
#